data_AF-A0A842V9E0-F1
#
_entry.id   AF-A0A842V9E0-F1
#
_cell.length_a   1.000
_cell.length_b   1.000
_cell.length_c   1.000
_cell.angle_alpha   90.00
_cell.angle_beta   90.00
_cell.angle_gamma   90.00
#
_symmetry.space_group_name_H-M   'P 1'
#
loop_
_entity.id
_entity.type
_entity.pdbx_description
1 polymer ?
#
loop_
_entity_poly.entity_id
_entity_poly.type
_entity_poly.pdbx_seq_one_letter_code
_entity_poly.pdbx_strand_id
1 'polypeptide(L)'
;MASLAEREGLRGKVQCIYIDPPYGIKFNSNFQWSTTSRDVKDGNVNHITREPEQVKAFRDTWRDGIHSYLTYLRDRLEVAKELLSETGSIFVQIGDENVHRIRDLMDEVFGEDNFIHIITIKKTAGLSKESISGVTDFLLWYAKDGNQVTIHRGFEPKPELGDNAYAFIELPDLARRRMTKKERMGSTPLSREAKIFRYQIAVAAGLTPSCVFEQKLDGVNYKPKQGSSWKSNRQGMARLDLANRIEGNNKTISYIRYQNDFPVNPISNLWADTASGSGMDKIFVVQTNSKVVERCLIMTTNPGDLVLDPTCGSGTTAYVAEQWGRRWITIDTSRVALALARARIMGARYPYYILADSKDGQLKEAEIKRTSPSEMPTHNNIRHGFVYERVPHITLKSIANNAEIDVIWEKYQEKLEPLREKLNQALGKNWEEWEIPREAGDPWDSDTRQVFRRLKAEIKKGEAADKAAINKHLQAINHTLKRSYTLETLPKRPVDPWSEEVTQIHAQWWEQRIARQKEIDASIAAKADSEFLYDKPYVDTRKVRVAGPFTVESLSPHRVLGVDEKDELIDGVSDDKTGYGEEWDFTKVILENLKTAGVQQAHKEDKIDFTSIIPWPGEMVCAEGRYIEGREDSGIEKRAAIFIGPEFGTVSRPDLVAAAREAGDADFDVLIACAFSYDAHSSEFKKLGRIPVLKARMNADLHMSDDLKNTGKGNLFVIFGEPDIDILDAGENQIQVKINGVDVFHPNTGEIRSDNADGIACWFIDTNYNEESFFVRHAYFLGANDPYKSLKTTLKAQINKEAWETLHSDTSRPFDKPESGRIAVKVINHLGDEVMKVFKV
;
A
#
# COMPACT_ATOMS: atom_id res chain seq x y z
N MET A 1 -13.35 0.31 17.77
CA MET A 1 -12.18 -0.58 17.91
C MET A 1 -12.38 -1.66 18.98
N ALA A 2 -12.90 -1.36 20.18
CA ALA A 2 -13.18 -2.35 21.22
C ALA A 2 -14.02 -3.56 20.71
N SER A 3 -15.05 -3.31 19.90
CA SER A 3 -15.84 -4.38 19.26
C SER A 3 -14.99 -5.36 18.42
N LEU A 4 -13.93 -4.90 17.76
CA LEU A 4 -13.02 -5.78 17.01
C LEU A 4 -12.22 -6.69 17.95
N ALA A 5 -11.84 -6.17 19.12
CA ALA A 5 -11.09 -6.93 20.11
C ALA A 5 -11.97 -7.98 20.80
N GLU A 6 -13.16 -7.57 21.25
CA GLU A 6 -14.03 -8.38 22.12
C GLU A 6 -15.01 -9.27 21.35
N ARG A 7 -15.75 -8.72 20.36
CA ARG A 7 -16.79 -9.46 19.65
C ARG A 7 -16.24 -10.25 18.48
N GLU A 8 -15.40 -9.61 17.66
CA GLU A 8 -14.80 -10.26 16.48
C GLU A 8 -13.59 -11.14 16.83
N GLY A 9 -13.16 -11.15 18.10
CA GLY A 9 -12.03 -11.94 18.58
C GLY A 9 -10.74 -11.69 17.79
N LEU A 10 -10.46 -10.43 17.42
CA LEU A 10 -9.28 -10.05 16.64
C LEU A 10 -8.05 -9.69 17.48
N ARG A 11 -8.12 -9.86 18.81
CA ARG A 11 -6.95 -9.75 19.69
C ARG A 11 -5.81 -10.66 19.19
N GLY A 12 -4.61 -10.10 19.07
CA GLY A 12 -3.43 -10.85 18.61
C GLY A 12 -3.38 -11.18 17.12
N LYS A 13 -4.31 -10.70 16.29
CA LYS A 13 -4.42 -11.12 14.87
C LYS A 13 -3.98 -10.08 13.86
N VAL A 14 -3.83 -8.81 14.24
CA VAL A 14 -3.44 -7.73 13.33
C VAL A 14 -1.92 -7.69 13.21
N GLN A 15 -1.39 -7.75 11.98
CA GLN A 15 0.05 -7.74 11.76
C GLN A 15 0.63 -6.32 11.65
N CYS A 16 -0.13 -5.40 11.05
CA CYS A 16 0.30 -4.01 10.91
C CYS A 16 -0.86 -3.05 11.17
N ILE A 17 -0.59 -2.02 11.97
CA ILE A 17 -1.49 -0.89 12.18
C ILE A 17 -0.83 0.36 11.59
N TYR A 18 -1.55 1.10 10.76
CA TYR A 18 -1.08 2.37 10.23
C TYR A 18 -2.06 3.48 10.64
N ILE A 19 -1.58 4.51 11.31
CA ILE A 19 -2.38 5.62 11.82
C ILE A 19 -1.82 6.92 11.24
N ASP A 20 -2.68 7.71 10.60
CA ASP A 20 -2.40 9.06 10.14
C ASP A 20 -3.42 10.01 10.81
N PRO A 21 -3.25 10.26 12.13
CA PRO A 21 -4.20 11.08 12.88
C PRO A 21 -4.08 12.55 12.45
N PRO A 22 -5.08 13.41 12.73
CA PRO A 22 -4.96 14.84 12.45
C PRO A 22 -3.75 15.46 13.19
N TYR A 23 -2.92 16.27 12.51
CA TYR A 23 -1.63 16.79 13.04
C TYR A 23 -1.73 17.92 14.07
N GLY A 24 -2.83 18.02 14.81
CA GLY A 24 -3.05 19.04 15.83
C GLY A 24 -3.97 20.19 15.41
N ILE A 25 -4.26 21.07 16.37
CA ILE A 25 -5.47 21.92 16.49
C ILE A 25 -5.58 23.06 15.46
N LYS A 26 -4.61 23.22 14.55
CA LYS A 26 -4.56 24.33 13.57
C LYS A 26 -4.90 23.89 12.14
N PHE A 27 -6.00 23.18 11.94
CA PHE A 27 -6.54 22.99 10.59
C PHE A 27 -7.45 24.18 10.23
N ASN A 28 -6.88 25.20 9.57
CA ASN A 28 -7.69 26.08 8.71
C ASN A 28 -7.96 25.32 7.40
N SER A 29 -9.20 24.87 7.26
CA SER A 29 -9.73 23.93 6.27
C SER A 29 -9.43 24.30 4.81
N ASN A 30 -8.55 23.54 4.15
CA ASN A 30 -8.53 23.40 2.68
C ASN A 30 -9.22 22.08 2.29
N PHE A 31 -10.54 22.01 2.50
CA PHE A 31 -11.34 20.83 2.20
C PHE A 31 -11.85 20.85 0.76
N GLN A 32 -11.76 19.71 0.07
CA GLN A 32 -12.13 19.57 -1.33
C GLN A 32 -13.31 18.60 -1.46
N TRP A 33 -14.40 19.06 -2.07
CA TRP A 33 -15.71 18.43 -2.01
C TRP A 33 -16.00 17.43 -3.15
N SER A 34 -15.10 17.28 -4.12
CA SER A 34 -15.35 16.46 -5.33
C SER A 34 -14.06 15.97 -6.00
N THR A 35 -14.14 14.81 -6.67
CA THR A 35 -13.07 14.17 -7.44
C THR A 35 -12.89 14.75 -8.86
N THR A 36 -13.78 15.63 -9.32
CA THR A 36 -13.78 16.14 -10.71
C THR A 36 -13.01 17.44 -10.94
N SER A 37 -12.60 18.15 -9.88
CA SER A 37 -11.87 19.42 -10.01
C SER A 37 -10.82 19.56 -8.93
N ARG A 38 -9.59 19.97 -9.30
CA ARG A 38 -8.39 20.10 -8.43
C ARG A 38 -8.21 21.51 -7.84
N ASP A 39 -9.03 22.48 -8.25
CA ASP A 39 -8.86 23.89 -7.87
C ASP A 39 -9.67 24.26 -6.62
N VAL A 40 -8.99 24.28 -5.47
CA VAL A 40 -9.52 24.85 -4.22
C VAL A 40 -8.91 26.24 -4.05
N LYS A 41 -9.72 27.30 -4.23
CA LYS A 41 -9.34 28.67 -3.92
C LYS A 41 -10.01 29.10 -2.63
N ASP A 42 -9.19 29.49 -1.66
CA ASP A 42 -9.63 29.96 -0.35
C ASP A 42 -10.51 31.23 -0.49
N GLY A 43 -11.65 31.26 0.21
CA GLY A 43 -12.56 32.41 0.26
C GLY A 43 -13.59 32.58 -0.87
N ASN A 44 -13.76 31.62 -1.78
CA ASN A 44 -14.84 31.68 -2.76
C ASN A 44 -16.13 31.05 -2.20
N VAL A 45 -17.21 31.83 -2.10
CA VAL A 45 -18.47 31.44 -1.42
C VAL A 45 -19.13 30.22 -2.07
N ASN A 46 -18.90 30.00 -3.37
CA ASN A 46 -19.37 28.82 -4.11
C ASN A 46 -18.51 27.56 -3.89
N HIS A 47 -17.41 27.66 -3.13
CA HIS A 47 -16.45 26.58 -2.81
C HIS A 47 -16.39 26.27 -1.30
N ILE A 48 -17.18 26.96 -0.47
CA ILE A 48 -17.37 26.63 0.95
C ILE A 48 -18.26 25.38 1.01
N THR A 49 -17.86 24.40 1.82
CA THR A 49 -18.63 23.17 2.04
C THR A 49 -20.01 23.46 2.59
N ARG A 50 -20.97 22.69 2.09
CA ARG A 50 -22.36 22.50 2.55
C ARG A 50 -22.48 21.85 3.95
N GLU A 51 -21.43 21.91 4.77
CA GLU A 51 -21.39 21.31 6.11
C GLU A 51 -20.64 22.26 7.08
N PRO A 52 -21.36 23.02 7.92
CA PRO A 52 -20.78 23.72 9.07
C PRO A 52 -20.18 22.74 10.11
N GLU A 53 -20.64 21.49 10.13
CA GLU A 53 -20.22 20.44 11.07
C GLU A 53 -18.80 19.92 10.86
N GLN A 54 -18.26 19.85 9.63
CA GLN A 54 -16.83 19.53 9.47
C GLN A 54 -15.93 20.63 10.03
N VAL A 55 -16.41 21.88 10.00
CA VAL A 55 -15.71 23.01 10.60
C VAL A 55 -15.93 23.02 12.13
N LYS A 56 -17.08 22.57 12.64
CA LYS A 56 -17.40 22.51 14.08
C LYS A 56 -16.84 21.28 14.79
N ALA A 57 -17.01 20.07 14.26
CA ALA A 57 -16.43 18.83 14.82
C ALA A 57 -14.90 18.92 14.92
N PHE A 58 -14.20 19.45 13.91
CA PHE A 58 -12.75 19.69 14.04
C PHE A 58 -12.38 20.87 14.95
N ARG A 59 -13.24 21.89 15.10
CA ARG A 59 -13.02 23.02 16.02
C ARG A 59 -13.36 22.70 17.49
N ASP A 60 -14.31 21.81 17.75
CA ASP A 60 -14.84 21.47 19.08
C ASP A 60 -14.24 20.18 19.68
N THR A 61 -13.64 19.27 18.88
CA THR A 61 -13.00 18.04 19.40
C THR A 61 -11.78 18.34 20.30
N TRP A 62 -11.17 19.52 20.18
CA TRP A 62 -9.94 19.89 20.90
C TRP A 62 -10.14 21.10 21.81
N ARG A 63 -11.23 21.13 22.58
CA ARG A 63 -11.55 22.24 23.49
C ARG A 63 -10.41 22.59 24.45
N ASP A 64 -9.69 21.59 24.97
CA ASP A 64 -8.50 21.77 25.83
C ASP A 64 -7.16 21.62 25.09
N GLY A 65 -7.20 21.74 23.76
CA GLY A 65 -6.03 21.68 22.89
C GLY A 65 -5.35 20.31 22.89
N ILE A 66 -4.06 20.28 23.20
CA ILE A 66 -3.21 19.08 23.04
C ILE A 66 -3.55 17.98 24.05
N HIS A 67 -4.09 18.33 25.22
CA HIS A 67 -4.39 17.35 26.26
C HIS A 67 -5.53 16.41 25.83
N SER A 68 -6.62 16.96 25.29
CA SER A 68 -7.70 16.16 24.70
C SER A 68 -7.18 15.27 23.56
N TYR A 69 -6.19 15.75 22.78
CA TYR A 69 -5.55 15.00 21.69
C TYR A 69 -4.75 13.80 22.14
N LEU A 70 -3.95 13.96 23.20
CA LEU A 70 -3.17 12.85 23.73
C LEU A 70 -4.08 11.79 24.37
N THR A 71 -5.14 12.19 25.09
CA THR A 71 -6.13 11.24 25.64
C THR A 71 -6.84 10.48 24.52
N TYR A 72 -7.34 11.19 23.50
CA TYR A 72 -7.98 10.58 22.33
C TYR A 72 -7.12 9.50 21.66
N LEU A 73 -5.81 9.78 21.53
CA LEU A 73 -4.87 8.87 20.88
C LEU A 73 -4.49 7.71 21.81
N ARG A 74 -4.33 7.96 23.11
CA ARG A 74 -4.01 6.95 24.13
C ARG A 74 -5.00 5.80 24.10
N ASP A 75 -6.30 6.10 24.22
CA ASP A 75 -7.35 5.09 24.29
C ASP A 75 -7.36 4.18 23.04
N ARG A 76 -7.01 4.75 21.88
CA ARG A 76 -6.88 4.00 20.61
C ARG A 76 -5.62 3.16 20.57
N LEU A 77 -4.50 3.69 21.05
CA LEU A 77 -3.22 2.99 21.08
C LEU A 77 -3.27 1.78 22.03
N GLU A 78 -3.97 1.89 23.16
CA GLU A 78 -4.17 0.78 24.10
C GLU A 78 -4.89 -0.39 23.42
N VAL A 79 -6.04 -0.12 22.77
CA VAL A 79 -6.76 -1.15 22.03
C VAL A 79 -5.96 -1.65 20.82
N ALA A 80 -5.21 -0.77 20.14
CA ALA A 80 -4.33 -1.15 19.03
C ALA A 80 -3.26 -2.16 19.48
N LYS A 81 -2.67 -1.98 20.66
CA LYS A 81 -1.69 -2.91 21.24
C LYS A 81 -2.27 -4.31 21.46
N GLU A 82 -3.52 -4.41 21.93
CA GLU A 82 -4.19 -5.70 22.11
C GLU A 82 -4.49 -6.42 20.78
N LEU A 83 -4.83 -5.65 19.74
CA LEU A 83 -5.14 -6.19 18.41
C LEU A 83 -3.89 -6.71 17.69
N LEU A 84 -2.72 -6.16 17.97
CA LEU A 84 -1.46 -6.58 17.34
C LEU A 84 -1.07 -8.02 17.69
N SER A 85 -0.58 -8.75 16.70
CA SER A 85 0.16 -9.99 16.88
C SER A 85 1.50 -9.73 17.60
N GLU A 86 2.11 -10.76 18.19
CA GLU A 86 3.41 -10.63 18.87
C GLU A 86 4.52 -10.10 17.96
N THR A 87 4.48 -10.44 16.66
CA THR A 87 5.43 -9.96 15.65
C THR A 87 4.97 -8.67 14.96
N GLY A 88 3.82 -8.11 15.38
CA GLY A 88 3.12 -7.02 14.72
C GLY A 88 3.76 -5.66 14.94
N SER A 89 3.51 -4.75 14.00
CA SER A 89 4.04 -3.38 14.00
C SER A 89 2.95 -2.33 13.94
N ILE A 90 3.19 -1.18 14.57
CA ILE A 90 2.35 0.01 14.47
C ILE A 90 3.17 1.19 13.97
N PHE A 91 2.58 1.94 13.04
CA PHE A 91 3.12 3.16 12.46
C PHE A 91 2.18 4.32 12.75
N VAL A 92 2.72 5.41 13.29
CA VAL A 92 1.98 6.67 13.50
C VAL A 92 2.67 7.79 12.73
N GLN A 93 1.98 8.35 11.75
CA GLN A 93 2.48 9.49 10.98
C GLN A 93 2.13 10.81 11.68
N ILE A 94 3.11 11.70 11.84
CA ILE A 94 2.90 12.98 12.54
C ILE A 94 3.87 14.06 12.02
N GLY A 95 3.45 15.32 12.09
CA GLY A 95 4.31 16.48 11.89
C GLY A 95 5.30 16.72 13.04
N ASP A 96 6.17 17.72 12.87
CA ASP A 96 7.18 18.13 13.85
C ASP A 96 6.59 18.69 15.15
N GLU A 97 5.38 19.25 15.12
CA GLU A 97 4.77 19.90 16.29
C GLU A 97 4.52 18.96 17.49
N ASN A 98 4.11 17.71 17.23
CA ASN A 98 3.65 16.78 18.27
C ASN A 98 4.43 15.46 18.32
N VAL A 99 5.48 15.31 17.52
CA VAL A 99 6.24 14.06 17.40
C VAL A 99 6.78 13.57 18.75
N HIS A 100 7.31 14.47 19.58
CA HIS A 100 7.85 14.12 20.90
C HIS A 100 6.77 13.74 21.90
N ARG A 101 5.60 14.41 21.86
CA ARG A 101 4.48 14.13 22.77
C ARG A 101 3.82 12.79 22.47
N ILE A 102 3.62 12.49 21.19
CA ILE A 102 3.09 11.19 20.77
C ILE A 102 4.12 10.09 21.03
N ARG A 103 5.41 10.39 20.86
CA ARG A 103 6.48 9.47 21.20
C ARG A 103 6.42 9.05 22.67
N ASP A 104 6.36 10.00 23.59
CA ASP A 104 6.28 9.71 25.03
C ASP A 104 5.02 8.89 25.36
N LEU A 105 3.90 9.19 24.71
CA LEU A 105 2.66 8.42 24.86
C LEU A 105 2.78 6.98 24.34
N MET A 106 3.48 6.78 23.21
CA MET A 106 3.72 5.44 22.68
C MET A 106 4.70 4.65 23.55
N ASP A 107 5.70 5.30 24.16
CA ASP A 107 6.59 4.69 25.15
C ASP A 107 5.82 4.20 26.37
N GLU A 108 4.84 4.96 26.85
CA GLU A 108 3.96 4.55 27.95
C GLU A 108 3.07 3.35 27.57
N VAL A 109 2.46 3.36 26.39
CA VAL A 109 1.54 2.29 25.97
C VAL A 109 2.28 1.01 25.55
N PHE A 110 3.32 1.12 24.72
CA PHE A 110 4.03 -0.03 24.13
C PHE A 110 5.28 -0.43 24.93
N GLY A 111 5.85 0.47 25.73
CA GLY A 111 7.14 0.30 26.39
C GLY A 111 8.30 0.84 25.55
N GLU A 112 9.26 1.48 26.21
CA GLU A 112 10.45 2.09 25.58
C GLU A 112 11.29 1.06 24.80
N ASP A 113 11.40 -0.17 25.32
CA ASP A 113 12.16 -1.26 24.71
C ASP A 113 11.57 -1.74 23.37
N ASN A 114 10.28 -1.47 23.14
CA ASN A 114 9.55 -1.89 21.94
C ASN A 114 9.58 -0.83 20.82
N PHE A 115 10.28 0.26 21.04
CA PHE A 115 10.55 1.23 19.98
C PHE A 115 11.54 0.69 18.96
N ILE A 116 11.19 0.80 17.67
CA ILE A 116 12.06 0.39 16.58
C ILE A 116 12.83 1.58 16.02
N HIS A 117 12.15 2.52 15.35
CA HIS A 117 12.79 3.67 14.72
C HIS A 117 11.82 4.84 14.48
N ILE A 118 12.39 6.05 14.41
CA ILE A 118 11.73 7.21 13.83
C ILE A 118 12.19 7.35 12.39
N ILE A 119 11.24 7.35 11.47
CA ILE A 119 11.47 7.45 10.03
C ILE A 119 11.11 8.86 9.58
N THR A 120 12.03 9.54 8.90
CA THR A 120 11.81 10.89 8.37
C THR A 120 11.33 10.81 6.93
N ILE A 121 10.15 11.35 6.65
CA ILE A 121 9.55 11.46 5.32
C ILE A 121 9.78 12.86 4.80
N LYS A 122 10.24 12.99 3.55
CA LYS A 122 10.30 14.28 2.87
C LYS A 122 8.92 14.69 2.33
N LYS A 123 8.43 15.88 2.69
CA LYS A 123 7.25 16.52 2.08
C LYS A 123 7.65 17.57 1.05
N THR A 124 6.69 17.97 0.21
CA THR A 124 6.89 19.03 -0.79
C THR A 124 7.16 20.36 -0.07
N ALA A 125 8.18 21.09 -0.50
CA ALA A 125 8.55 22.35 0.12
C ALA A 125 7.43 23.39 -0.05
N GLY A 126 6.88 23.88 1.07
CA GLY A 126 5.97 25.02 1.06
C GLY A 126 6.71 26.32 0.74
N LEU A 127 6.03 27.25 0.07
CA LEU A 127 6.40 28.65 -0.01
C LEU A 127 6.24 29.29 1.38
N SER A 128 7.17 29.06 2.30
CA SER A 128 7.12 29.69 3.62
C SER A 128 7.67 31.12 3.53
N LYS A 129 7.03 32.04 4.27
CA LYS A 129 7.53 33.41 4.54
C LYS A 129 8.46 33.47 5.77
N GLU A 130 8.70 32.33 6.42
CA GLU A 130 9.53 32.19 7.61
C GLU A 130 10.97 31.82 7.24
N SER A 131 11.90 31.96 8.19
CA SER A 131 13.35 31.87 7.92
C SER A 131 13.83 30.52 7.34
N ILE A 132 13.17 29.39 7.67
CA ILE A 132 13.46 28.04 7.14
C ILE A 132 12.15 27.28 6.92
N SER A 133 11.94 26.75 5.70
CA SER A 133 10.77 25.92 5.39
C SER A 133 10.89 24.50 5.99
N GLY A 134 9.89 24.07 6.76
CA GLY A 134 9.75 22.68 7.17
C GLY A 134 9.41 21.76 5.99
N VAL A 135 10.31 20.84 5.65
CA VAL A 135 10.20 19.92 4.50
C VAL A 135 10.11 18.44 4.90
N THR A 136 9.85 18.17 6.18
CA THR A 136 9.82 16.81 6.73
C THR A 136 8.58 16.56 7.57
N ASP A 137 8.09 15.32 7.53
CA ASP A 137 7.16 14.71 8.49
C ASP A 137 7.82 13.44 9.06
N PHE A 138 7.25 12.87 10.12
CA PHE A 138 7.82 11.74 10.84
C PHE A 138 6.85 10.56 10.90
N LEU A 139 7.39 9.35 10.90
CA LEU A 139 6.72 8.10 11.21
C LEU A 139 7.35 7.49 12.45
N LEU A 140 6.56 7.33 13.50
CA LEU A 140 6.95 6.58 14.69
C LEU A 140 6.63 5.10 14.45
N TRP A 141 7.64 4.23 14.57
CA TRP A 141 7.49 2.79 14.41
C TRP A 141 7.77 2.06 15.73
N TYR A 142 6.74 1.36 16.22
CA TYR A 142 6.82 0.45 17.37
C TYR A 142 6.41 -0.96 16.96
N ALA A 143 6.92 -1.94 17.70
CA ALA A 143 6.46 -3.32 17.65
C ALA A 143 5.64 -3.64 18.91
N LYS A 144 4.89 -4.75 18.87
CA LYS A 144 4.33 -5.31 20.11
C LYS A 144 5.41 -5.92 21.00
N ASP A 145 6.30 -6.71 20.41
CA ASP A 145 7.55 -7.19 21.00
C ASP A 145 8.72 -6.89 20.04
N GLY A 146 9.63 -6.02 20.47
CA GLY A 146 10.80 -5.62 19.69
C GLY A 146 11.75 -6.76 19.32
N ASN A 147 11.73 -7.88 20.06
CA ASN A 147 12.59 -9.04 19.79
C ASN A 147 12.04 -9.98 18.71
N GLN A 148 10.72 -9.94 18.46
CA GLN A 148 10.02 -10.86 17.56
C GLN A 148 9.46 -10.17 16.31
N VAL A 149 9.75 -8.87 16.13
CA VAL A 149 9.21 -8.07 15.03
C VAL A 149 9.54 -8.66 13.66
N THR A 150 8.52 -8.74 12.79
CA THR A 150 8.70 -9.10 11.38
C THR A 150 9.29 -7.93 10.62
N ILE A 151 10.48 -8.09 10.01
CA ILE A 151 11.14 -7.05 9.21
C ILE A 151 11.66 -7.62 7.89
N HIS A 152 11.09 -7.13 6.79
CA HIS A 152 11.59 -7.30 5.43
C HIS A 152 12.42 -6.08 5.04
N ARG A 153 13.70 -6.28 4.73
CA ARG A 153 14.60 -5.18 4.35
C ARG A 153 14.23 -4.64 2.96
N GLY A 154 13.90 -3.35 2.91
CA GLY A 154 13.73 -2.64 1.65
C GLY A 154 15.07 -2.30 1.01
N PHE A 155 15.13 -2.31 -0.32
CA PHE A 155 16.34 -2.04 -1.09
C PHE A 155 16.08 -1.01 -2.18
N GLU A 156 17.07 -0.15 -2.45
CA GLU A 156 17.06 0.80 -3.55
C GLU A 156 18.23 0.53 -4.51
N PRO A 157 18.08 0.75 -5.83
CA PRO A 157 19.17 0.53 -6.78
C PRO A 157 20.30 1.54 -6.54
N LYS A 158 21.55 1.06 -6.61
CA LYS A 158 22.72 1.95 -6.58
C LYS A 158 22.77 2.83 -7.84
N PRO A 159 23.25 4.08 -7.74
CA PRO A 159 23.47 4.92 -8.90
C PRO A 159 24.48 4.27 -9.85
N GLU A 160 24.27 4.38 -11.17
CA GLU A 160 25.09 3.70 -12.19
C GLU A 160 26.59 4.00 -12.06
N LEU A 161 26.96 5.22 -11.67
CA LEU A 161 28.36 5.66 -11.58
C LEU A 161 29.03 5.39 -10.22
N GLY A 162 28.30 4.79 -9.28
CA GLY A 162 28.80 4.49 -7.94
C GLY A 162 29.22 5.73 -7.14
N ASP A 163 29.62 5.51 -5.90
CA ASP A 163 30.19 6.58 -5.07
C ASP A 163 31.64 6.86 -5.47
N ASN A 164 32.21 7.96 -4.95
CA ASN A 164 33.63 8.32 -5.14
C ASN A 164 34.64 7.20 -4.81
N ALA A 165 34.24 6.21 -4.03
CA ALA A 165 35.06 5.04 -3.70
C ALA A 165 35.22 4.06 -4.87
N TYR A 166 34.23 3.96 -5.77
CA TYR A 166 34.23 3.11 -6.96
C TYR A 166 34.92 3.84 -8.11
N ALA A 167 36.25 3.91 -8.04
CA ALA A 167 37.05 4.76 -8.94
C ALA A 167 37.70 4.02 -10.12
N PHE A 168 37.57 2.69 -10.19
CA PHE A 168 38.24 1.83 -11.16
C PHE A 168 37.22 1.10 -12.04
N ILE A 169 37.64 0.78 -13.25
CA ILE A 169 36.86 -0.02 -14.19
C ILE A 169 37.71 -1.17 -14.72
N GLU A 170 37.04 -2.29 -14.90
CA GLU A 170 37.52 -3.45 -15.64
C GLU A 170 36.77 -3.51 -16.97
N LEU A 171 37.52 -3.54 -18.07
CA LEU A 171 37.00 -3.62 -19.42
C LEU A 171 36.71 -5.10 -19.80
N PRO A 172 35.97 -5.34 -20.90
CA PRO A 172 35.61 -6.71 -21.31
C PRO A 172 36.80 -7.62 -21.65
N ASP A 173 37.95 -7.01 -21.94
CA ASP A 173 39.26 -7.66 -22.16
C ASP A 173 40.03 -7.92 -20.85
N LEU A 174 39.37 -7.77 -19.69
CA LEU A 174 39.94 -7.86 -18.35
C LEU A 174 41.03 -6.81 -18.06
N ALA A 175 41.14 -5.75 -18.88
CA ALA A 175 42.04 -4.65 -18.60
C ALA A 175 41.45 -3.74 -17.52
N ARG A 176 42.26 -3.44 -16.50
CA ARG A 176 41.87 -2.58 -15.38
C ARG A 176 42.51 -1.20 -15.54
N ARG A 177 41.71 -0.16 -15.33
CA ARG A 177 42.20 1.21 -15.26
C ARG A 177 41.38 2.07 -14.32
N ARG A 178 41.98 3.18 -13.88
CA ARG A 178 41.24 4.21 -13.17
C ARG A 178 40.30 4.94 -14.14
N MET A 179 39.07 5.23 -13.70
CA MET A 179 38.15 6.08 -14.47
C MET A 179 38.67 7.51 -14.55
N THR A 180 38.46 8.13 -15.71
CA THR A 180 38.73 9.56 -15.94
C THR A 180 37.68 10.43 -15.24
N LYS A 181 37.98 11.73 -15.05
CA LYS A 181 37.04 12.66 -14.42
C LYS A 181 35.72 12.78 -15.21
N LYS A 182 35.79 12.77 -16.54
CA LYS A 182 34.60 12.86 -17.42
C LYS A 182 33.71 11.61 -17.33
N GLU A 183 34.31 10.43 -17.26
CA GLU A 183 33.57 9.17 -17.07
C GLU A 183 32.87 9.15 -15.70
N ARG A 184 33.55 9.56 -14.61
CA ARG A 184 32.92 9.63 -13.27
C ARG A 184 31.79 10.64 -13.17
N MET A 185 31.87 11.73 -13.94
CA MET A 185 30.80 12.73 -14.00
C MET A 185 29.67 12.35 -14.96
N GLY A 186 29.73 11.18 -15.61
CA GLY A 186 28.73 10.73 -16.59
C GLY A 186 28.76 11.47 -17.93
N SER A 187 29.73 12.36 -18.16
CA SER A 187 29.86 13.12 -19.42
C SER A 187 30.39 12.27 -20.57
N THR A 188 30.89 11.06 -20.29
CA THR A 188 31.33 10.10 -21.30
C THR A 188 30.81 8.72 -20.89
N PRO A 189 30.02 8.05 -21.74
CA PRO A 189 29.45 6.76 -21.40
C PRO A 189 30.55 5.71 -21.26
N LEU A 190 30.40 4.84 -20.26
CA LEU A 190 31.23 3.65 -20.10
C LEU A 190 30.85 2.60 -21.15
N SER A 191 31.78 1.69 -21.45
CA SER A 191 31.44 0.52 -22.28
C SER A 191 30.36 -0.31 -21.59
N ARG A 192 29.40 -0.84 -22.36
CA ARG A 192 28.23 -1.57 -21.83
C ARG A 192 28.59 -2.79 -20.97
N GLU A 193 29.74 -3.41 -21.25
CA GLU A 193 30.25 -4.58 -20.51
C GLU A 193 31.33 -4.22 -19.48
N ALA A 194 31.64 -2.94 -19.27
CA ALA A 194 32.63 -2.54 -18.27
C ALA A 194 32.09 -2.71 -16.84
N LYS A 195 32.91 -3.28 -15.96
CA LYS A 195 32.57 -3.47 -14.55
C LYS A 195 33.27 -2.42 -13.69
N ILE A 196 32.49 -1.67 -12.93
CA ILE A 196 33.02 -0.70 -11.96
C ILE A 196 33.41 -1.44 -10.68
N PHE A 197 34.58 -1.13 -10.12
CA PHE A 197 35.06 -1.74 -8.88
C PHE A 197 35.84 -0.77 -8.00
N ARG A 198 36.09 -1.22 -6.77
CA ARG A 198 37.00 -0.57 -5.82
C ARG A 198 37.94 -1.60 -5.21
N TYR A 199 39.13 -1.13 -4.85
CA TYR A 199 40.02 -1.90 -3.99
C TYR A 199 39.56 -1.80 -2.54
N GLN A 200 39.55 -2.94 -1.87
CA GLN A 200 39.38 -3.06 -0.44
C GLN A 200 40.58 -3.80 0.13
N ILE A 201 41.01 -3.43 1.33
CA ILE A 201 42.12 -4.11 1.98
C ILE A 201 41.73 -5.58 2.25
N ALA A 202 42.57 -6.53 1.83
CA ALA A 202 42.35 -7.98 2.01
C ALA A 202 42.79 -8.50 3.40
N VAL A 203 43.33 -7.61 4.23
CA VAL A 203 43.74 -7.86 5.61
C VAL A 203 42.58 -7.54 6.56
N ALA A 204 42.34 -8.41 7.55
CA ALA A 204 41.34 -8.24 8.59
C ALA A 204 41.83 -7.28 9.68
N ALA A 205 40.90 -6.65 10.40
CA ALA A 205 41.23 -5.78 11.54
C ALA A 205 41.68 -6.56 12.77
N GLY A 206 41.18 -7.80 12.95
CA GLY A 206 41.56 -8.71 14.04
C GLY A 206 42.57 -9.76 13.58
N LEU A 207 43.31 -10.32 14.55
CA LEU A 207 44.26 -11.41 14.31
C LEU A 207 43.56 -12.77 14.43
N THR A 208 43.51 -13.52 13.34
CA THR A 208 43.11 -14.93 13.34
C THR A 208 44.31 -15.79 12.98
N PRO A 209 44.84 -16.63 13.90
CA PRO A 209 46.08 -17.40 13.68
C PRO A 209 46.04 -18.29 12.43
N SER A 210 44.89 -18.89 12.11
CA SER A 210 44.71 -19.75 10.92
C SER A 210 44.76 -18.99 9.59
N CYS A 211 44.62 -17.67 9.62
CA CYS A 211 44.63 -16.79 8.45
C CYS A 211 45.97 -16.03 8.30
N VAL A 212 47.04 -16.49 8.97
CA VAL A 212 48.40 -15.96 8.83
C VAL A 212 49.23 -16.95 8.01
N PHE A 213 49.38 -16.67 6.71
CA PHE A 213 50.17 -17.49 5.80
C PHE A 213 50.73 -16.65 4.65
N GLU A 214 51.74 -17.21 3.96
CA GLU A 214 52.27 -16.68 2.71
C GLU A 214 51.30 -16.95 1.56
N GLN A 215 50.85 -15.89 0.88
CA GLN A 215 50.08 -15.98 -0.35
C GLN A 215 50.99 -15.60 -1.52
N LYS A 216 51.17 -16.51 -2.47
CA LYS A 216 51.85 -16.24 -3.74
C LYS A 216 50.82 -15.69 -4.73
N LEU A 217 51.14 -14.58 -5.38
CA LEU A 217 50.32 -13.93 -6.40
C LEU A 217 51.25 -13.35 -7.46
N ASP A 218 51.04 -13.70 -8.73
CA ASP A 218 51.88 -13.28 -9.88
C ASP A 218 53.39 -13.45 -9.65
N GLY A 219 53.78 -14.57 -9.01
CA GLY A 219 55.18 -14.87 -8.69
C GLY A 219 55.75 -14.18 -7.43
N VAL A 220 55.01 -13.25 -6.81
CA VAL A 220 55.42 -12.51 -5.61
C VAL A 220 54.76 -13.08 -4.36
N ASN A 221 55.54 -13.27 -3.29
CA ASN A 221 55.02 -13.73 -2.00
C ASN A 221 54.62 -12.55 -1.11
N TYR A 222 53.36 -12.53 -0.68
CA TYR A 222 52.81 -11.53 0.22
C TYR A 222 52.55 -12.13 1.61
N LYS A 223 52.83 -11.32 2.64
CA LYS A 223 52.53 -11.62 4.04
C LYS A 223 51.68 -10.49 4.65
N PRO A 224 50.72 -10.82 5.52
CA PRO A 224 50.04 -9.79 6.31
C PRO A 224 51.05 -9.17 7.29
N LYS A 225 50.81 -7.92 7.70
CA LYS A 225 51.68 -7.23 8.68
C LYS A 225 51.60 -7.94 10.04
N GLN A 226 52.66 -7.82 10.84
CA GLN A 226 52.67 -8.36 12.20
C GLN A 226 51.45 -7.85 13.01
N GLY A 227 50.73 -8.77 13.67
CA GLY A 227 49.50 -8.45 14.40
C GLY A 227 48.22 -8.41 13.54
N SER A 228 48.30 -8.75 12.24
CA SER A 228 47.15 -8.81 11.34
C SER A 228 47.08 -10.16 10.60
N SER A 229 45.90 -10.53 10.11
CA SER A 229 45.68 -11.75 9.32
C SER A 229 44.90 -11.45 8.03
N TRP A 230 44.92 -12.37 7.07
CA TRP A 230 44.04 -12.27 5.90
C TRP A 230 42.57 -12.35 6.30
N LYS A 231 41.68 -11.80 5.47
CA LYS A 231 40.22 -11.91 5.65
C LYS A 231 39.66 -13.31 5.38
N SER A 232 40.45 -14.18 4.75
CA SER A 232 40.05 -15.55 4.40
C SER A 232 41.16 -16.55 4.71
N ASN A 233 40.81 -17.83 4.73
CA ASN A 233 41.75 -18.93 4.89
C ASN A 233 42.58 -19.15 3.60
N ARG A 234 43.55 -20.07 3.65
CA ARG A 234 44.45 -20.37 2.51
C ARG A 234 43.69 -20.79 1.24
N GLN A 235 42.71 -21.67 1.37
CA GLN A 235 41.90 -22.14 0.25
C GLN A 235 41.05 -21.00 -0.35
N GLY A 236 40.46 -20.17 0.49
CA GLY A 236 39.65 -19.03 0.08
C GLY A 236 40.49 -17.96 -0.63
N MET A 237 41.72 -17.69 -0.14
CA MET A 237 42.66 -16.80 -0.84
C MET A 237 43.11 -17.37 -2.19
N ALA A 238 43.34 -18.68 -2.29
CA ALA A 238 43.62 -19.32 -3.57
C ALA A 238 42.45 -19.20 -4.55
N ARG A 239 41.20 -19.46 -4.12
CA ARG A 239 40.02 -19.28 -4.98
C ARG A 239 39.79 -17.84 -5.42
N LEU A 240 40.08 -16.87 -4.54
CA LEU A 240 40.03 -15.46 -4.91
C LEU A 240 41.06 -15.12 -6.00
N ASP A 241 42.23 -15.75 -5.98
CA ASP A 241 43.24 -15.64 -7.03
C ASP A 241 42.72 -16.21 -8.36
N LEU A 242 42.24 -17.47 -8.33
CA LEU A 242 41.67 -18.14 -9.51
C LEU A 242 40.50 -17.35 -10.12
N ALA A 243 39.68 -16.72 -9.28
CA ALA A 243 38.56 -15.88 -9.68
C ALA A 243 38.97 -14.45 -10.11
N ASN A 244 40.26 -14.12 -10.12
CA ASN A 244 40.79 -12.78 -10.43
C ASN A 244 40.17 -11.68 -9.55
N ARG A 245 39.88 -11.98 -8.27
CA ARG A 245 39.25 -11.09 -7.29
C ARG A 245 40.24 -10.46 -6.31
N ILE A 246 41.53 -10.72 -6.46
CA ILE A 246 42.59 -10.08 -5.69
C ILE A 246 43.64 -9.49 -6.63
N GLU A 247 44.36 -8.48 -6.16
CA GLU A 247 45.45 -7.87 -6.89
C GLU A 247 46.55 -7.41 -5.93
N GLY A 248 47.80 -7.61 -6.33
CA GLY A 248 48.97 -7.24 -5.57
C GLY A 248 49.33 -5.77 -5.77
N ASN A 249 49.45 -5.03 -4.67
CA ASN A 249 50.17 -3.75 -4.65
C ASN A 249 51.59 -3.97 -4.11
N ASN A 250 52.53 -3.06 -4.35
CA ASN A 250 53.94 -3.14 -3.90
C ASN A 250 54.19 -3.50 -2.41
N LYS A 251 53.15 -3.49 -1.55
CA LYS A 251 53.26 -3.79 -0.12
C LYS A 251 52.24 -4.82 0.40
N THR A 252 51.10 -5.02 -0.27
CA THR A 252 49.97 -5.82 0.26
C THR A 252 49.03 -6.27 -0.86
N ILE A 253 48.22 -7.29 -0.61
CA ILE A 253 47.11 -7.71 -1.49
C ILE A 253 45.86 -6.88 -1.21
N SER A 254 45.17 -6.49 -2.28
CA SER A 254 43.85 -5.85 -2.24
C SER A 254 42.78 -6.79 -2.80
N TYR A 255 41.60 -6.78 -2.21
CA TYR A 255 40.40 -7.43 -2.73
C TYR A 255 39.67 -6.49 -3.70
N ILE A 256 39.18 -7.05 -4.79
CA ILE A 256 38.40 -6.35 -5.81
C ILE A 256 36.93 -6.59 -5.55
N ARG A 257 36.24 -5.51 -5.18
CA ARG A 257 34.79 -5.51 -4.98
C ARG A 257 34.14 -4.77 -6.14
N TYR A 258 33.38 -5.49 -6.97
CA TYR A 258 32.58 -4.85 -8.00
C TYR A 258 31.39 -4.12 -7.38
N GLN A 259 30.91 -3.11 -8.08
CA GLN A 259 29.69 -2.40 -7.69
C GLN A 259 28.46 -3.32 -7.83
N ASN A 260 28.45 -4.12 -8.90
CA ASN A 260 27.38 -5.06 -9.21
C ASN A 260 27.44 -6.36 -8.40
N ASP A 261 28.46 -6.54 -7.53
CA ASP A 261 28.47 -7.65 -6.56
C ASP A 261 27.32 -7.51 -5.54
N PHE A 262 26.85 -6.28 -5.32
CA PHE A 262 25.64 -5.99 -4.57
C PHE A 262 25.04 -4.68 -5.14
N PRO A 263 24.19 -4.75 -6.18
CA PRO A 263 23.76 -3.59 -6.96
C PRO A 263 22.71 -2.72 -6.25
N VAL A 264 22.34 -3.06 -5.01
CA VAL A 264 21.34 -2.32 -4.22
C VAL A 264 21.94 -1.79 -2.91
N ASN A 265 21.31 -0.78 -2.33
CA ASN A 265 21.55 -0.28 -0.98
C ASN A 265 20.33 -0.58 -0.10
N PRO A 266 20.50 -0.95 1.18
CA PRO A 266 19.38 -1.04 2.10
C PRO A 266 18.78 0.35 2.34
N ILE A 267 17.45 0.44 2.35
CA ILE A 267 16.73 1.68 2.65
C ILE A 267 16.93 2.01 4.14
N SER A 268 17.29 3.26 4.42
CA SER A 268 17.52 3.77 5.78
C SER A 268 16.24 4.38 6.38
N ASN A 269 16.36 4.96 7.58
CA ASN A 269 15.29 5.71 8.24
C ASN A 269 15.04 7.11 7.62
N LEU A 270 15.80 7.52 6.59
CA LEU A 270 15.57 8.75 5.85
C LEU A 270 14.95 8.43 4.48
N TRP A 271 13.66 8.75 4.32
CA TRP A 271 12.92 8.54 3.07
C TRP A 271 12.82 9.85 2.30
N ALA A 272 13.83 10.11 1.46
CA ALA A 272 13.90 11.32 0.64
C ALA A 272 13.07 11.23 -0.66
N ASP A 273 12.69 10.01 -1.06
CA ASP A 273 12.02 9.67 -2.32
C ASP A 273 10.50 9.55 -2.19
N THR A 274 9.96 9.92 -1.03
CA THR A 274 8.54 9.95 -0.68
C THR A 274 7.92 11.34 -0.84
N ALA A 275 8.68 12.33 -1.29
CA ALA A 275 8.13 13.63 -1.64
C ALA A 275 7.13 13.49 -2.79
N SER A 276 5.97 14.09 -2.66
CA SER A 276 4.97 14.16 -3.73
C SER A 276 5.49 15.06 -4.85
N GLY A 277 6.15 14.49 -5.85
CA GLY A 277 6.41 15.19 -7.12
C GLY A 277 5.09 15.53 -7.81
N SER A 278 5.11 16.55 -8.67
CA SER A 278 4.00 17.04 -9.50
C SER A 278 3.36 16.01 -10.45
N GLY A 279 3.79 14.74 -10.41
CA GLY A 279 3.29 13.64 -11.22
C GLY A 279 2.53 12.54 -10.45
N MET A 280 2.26 12.71 -9.15
CA MET A 280 1.26 11.87 -8.47
C MET A 280 -0.12 12.50 -8.64
N ASP A 281 -1.04 11.76 -9.24
CA ASP A 281 -2.46 12.09 -9.21
C ASP A 281 -3.03 11.86 -7.81
N LYS A 282 -2.67 12.76 -6.89
CA LYS A 282 -3.44 12.94 -5.65
C LYS A 282 -4.87 13.25 -6.04
N ILE A 283 -5.79 12.39 -5.60
CA ILE A 283 -7.25 12.57 -5.78
C ILE A 283 -7.77 13.55 -4.71
N PHE A 284 -7.03 13.73 -3.60
CA PHE A 284 -7.41 14.57 -2.45
C PHE A 284 -6.25 15.43 -1.93
N VAL A 285 -6.54 16.64 -1.39
CA VAL A 285 -5.54 17.61 -0.89
C VAL A 285 -4.66 17.02 0.23
N VAL A 286 -5.26 16.26 1.15
CA VAL A 286 -4.60 15.64 2.32
C VAL A 286 -4.41 14.12 2.15
N GLN A 287 -4.20 13.65 0.92
CA GLN A 287 -3.95 12.23 0.68
C GLN A 287 -2.53 11.85 1.13
N THR A 288 -2.43 10.91 2.07
CA THR A 288 -1.19 10.21 2.43
C THR A 288 -0.56 9.60 1.19
N ASN A 289 0.76 9.74 1.04
CA ASN A 289 1.45 9.19 -0.11
C ASN A 289 1.42 7.65 -0.07
N SER A 290 0.86 7.01 -1.11
CA SER A 290 0.76 5.56 -1.20
C SER A 290 2.10 4.86 -1.03
N LYS A 291 3.20 5.48 -1.48
CA LYS A 291 4.57 4.93 -1.37
C LYS A 291 5.04 4.81 0.08
N VAL A 292 4.61 5.71 0.96
CA VAL A 292 4.94 5.68 2.39
C VAL A 292 4.27 4.47 3.04
N VAL A 293 2.96 4.34 2.82
CA VAL A 293 2.16 3.22 3.35
C VAL A 293 2.64 1.89 2.78
N GLU A 294 2.89 1.84 1.47
CA GLU A 294 3.44 0.67 0.78
C GLU A 294 4.73 0.18 1.43
N ARG A 295 5.67 1.09 1.69
CA ARG A 295 6.94 0.74 2.33
C ARG A 295 6.73 0.19 3.75
N CYS A 296 5.83 0.79 4.54
CA CYS A 296 5.50 0.30 5.88
C CYS A 296 4.90 -1.12 5.83
N LEU A 297 3.93 -1.36 4.95
CA LEU A 297 3.25 -2.65 4.84
C LEU A 297 4.20 -3.72 4.31
N ILE A 298 4.96 -3.46 3.25
CA ILE A 298 5.92 -4.44 2.70
C ILE A 298 6.99 -4.78 3.72
N MET A 299 7.46 -3.81 4.51
CA MET A 299 8.49 -4.01 5.51
C MET A 299 8.02 -4.89 6.68
N THR A 300 6.73 -4.90 7.02
CA THR A 300 6.25 -5.51 8.28
C THR A 300 5.19 -6.59 8.12
N THR A 301 4.77 -6.88 6.89
CA THR A 301 3.70 -7.85 6.59
C THR A 301 4.03 -8.76 5.42
N ASN A 302 3.55 -10.00 5.49
CA ASN A 302 3.49 -10.95 4.38
C ASN A 302 2.12 -10.88 3.68
N PRO A 303 2.01 -11.34 2.42
CA PRO A 303 0.72 -11.49 1.77
C PRO A 303 -0.24 -12.38 2.58
N GLY A 304 -1.50 -11.96 2.71
CA GLY A 304 -2.53 -12.61 3.53
C GLY A 304 -2.61 -12.12 4.98
N ASP A 305 -1.62 -11.36 5.47
CA ASP A 305 -1.67 -10.75 6.80
C ASP A 305 -2.76 -9.68 6.90
N LEU A 306 -3.20 -9.38 8.12
CA LEU A 306 -4.25 -8.40 8.40
C LEU A 306 -3.65 -7.04 8.74
N VAL A 307 -4.10 -6.01 8.04
CA VAL A 307 -3.74 -4.60 8.24
C VAL A 307 -4.94 -3.84 8.78
N LEU A 308 -4.71 -2.95 9.76
CA LEU A 308 -5.74 -2.07 10.31
C LEU A 308 -5.34 -0.60 10.14
N ASP A 309 -6.28 0.22 9.68
CA ASP A 309 -6.15 1.68 9.66
C ASP A 309 -7.35 2.31 10.38
N PRO A 310 -7.17 2.81 11.62
CA PRO A 310 -8.26 3.39 12.39
C PRO A 310 -8.57 4.85 12.03
N THR A 311 -7.86 5.44 11.05
CA THR A 311 -7.98 6.84 10.62
C THR A 311 -7.89 6.91 9.09
N CYS A 312 -8.76 6.19 8.39
CA CYS A 312 -8.46 5.81 7.00
C CYS A 312 -8.58 6.93 5.97
N GLY A 313 -9.34 7.98 6.26
CA GLY A 313 -9.58 9.10 5.34
C GLY A 313 -10.01 8.61 3.95
N SER A 314 -9.21 8.94 2.93
CA SER A 314 -9.43 8.51 1.54
C SER A 314 -9.17 7.03 1.24
N GLY A 315 -8.92 6.18 2.24
CA GLY A 315 -8.72 4.74 2.09
C GLY A 315 -7.38 4.34 1.48
N THR A 316 -6.30 5.12 1.70
CA THR A 316 -4.98 4.81 1.11
C THR A 316 -4.42 3.49 1.63
N THR A 317 -4.55 3.21 2.92
CA THR A 317 -4.04 1.96 3.51
C THR A 317 -4.78 0.73 2.99
N ALA A 318 -6.11 0.76 2.89
CA ALA A 318 -6.89 -0.30 2.26
C ALA A 318 -6.46 -0.52 0.80
N TYR A 319 -6.34 0.54 0.02
CA TYR A 319 -5.93 0.45 -1.39
C TYR A 319 -4.56 -0.22 -1.55
N VAL A 320 -3.58 0.16 -0.72
CA VAL A 320 -2.22 -0.41 -0.77
C VAL A 320 -2.21 -1.84 -0.23
N ALA A 321 -2.86 -2.11 0.90
CA ALA A 321 -2.98 -3.46 1.46
C ALA A 321 -3.61 -4.41 0.43
N GLU A 322 -4.72 -4.00 -0.18
CA GLU A 322 -5.40 -4.73 -1.25
C GLU A 322 -4.45 -4.97 -2.42
N GLN A 323 -3.76 -3.95 -2.95
CA GLN A 323 -2.79 -4.07 -4.06
C GLN A 323 -1.76 -5.17 -3.78
N TRP A 324 -1.26 -5.20 -2.55
CA TRP A 324 -0.20 -6.09 -2.12
C TRP A 324 -0.70 -7.44 -1.57
N GLY A 325 -2.00 -7.73 -1.67
CA GLY A 325 -2.59 -9.02 -1.30
C GLY A 325 -2.67 -9.25 0.21
N ARG A 326 -2.77 -8.18 1.00
CA ARG A 326 -3.05 -8.23 2.44
C ARG A 326 -4.55 -8.07 2.67
N ARG A 327 -5.04 -8.63 3.78
CA ARG A 327 -6.39 -8.35 4.28
C ARG A 327 -6.38 -7.02 5.00
N TRP A 328 -7.46 -6.27 4.97
CA TRP A 328 -7.51 -4.94 5.56
C TRP A 328 -8.83 -4.68 6.28
N ILE A 329 -8.74 -3.86 7.33
CA ILE A 329 -9.88 -3.22 8.00
C ILE A 329 -9.55 -1.73 8.08
N THR A 330 -10.49 -0.88 7.68
CA THR A 330 -10.32 0.57 7.74
C THR A 330 -11.52 1.21 8.42
N ILE A 331 -11.26 2.19 9.27
CA ILE A 331 -12.26 2.86 10.10
C ILE A 331 -12.09 4.36 9.93
N ASP A 332 -13.20 5.08 9.87
CA ASP A 332 -13.23 6.54 9.94
C ASP A 332 -14.52 6.97 10.66
N THR A 333 -14.46 8.12 11.33
CA THR A 333 -15.66 8.74 11.93
C THR A 333 -16.47 9.48 10.87
N SER A 334 -15.85 9.91 9.77
CA SER A 334 -16.51 10.63 8.68
C SER A 334 -17.16 9.68 7.68
N ARG A 335 -18.49 9.80 7.52
CA ARG A 335 -19.23 9.11 6.45
C ARG A 335 -18.74 9.48 5.05
N VAL A 336 -18.28 10.72 4.85
CA VAL A 336 -17.72 11.19 3.57
C VAL A 336 -16.41 10.48 3.26
N ALA A 337 -15.51 10.35 4.24
CA ALA A 337 -14.26 9.61 4.10
C ALA A 337 -14.53 8.15 3.71
N LEU A 338 -15.47 7.49 4.40
CA LEU A 338 -15.87 6.11 4.09
C LEU A 338 -16.47 5.97 2.68
N ALA A 339 -17.33 6.91 2.25
CA ALA A 339 -17.90 6.89 0.91
C ALA A 339 -16.82 7.04 -0.18
N LEU A 340 -15.84 7.92 0.03
CA LEU A 340 -14.70 8.12 -0.88
C LEU A 340 -13.78 6.90 -0.92
N ALA A 341 -13.43 6.34 0.24
CA ALA A 341 -12.63 5.12 0.35
C ALA A 341 -13.33 3.97 -0.38
N ARG A 342 -14.64 3.78 -0.16
CA ARG A 342 -15.46 2.78 -0.85
C ARG A 342 -15.39 2.95 -2.36
N ALA A 343 -15.69 4.15 -2.87
CA ALA A 343 -15.67 4.41 -4.31
C ALA A 343 -14.28 4.17 -4.93
N ARG A 344 -13.21 4.57 -4.24
CA ARG A 344 -11.82 4.38 -4.67
C ARG A 344 -11.47 2.89 -4.78
N ILE A 345 -11.81 2.09 -3.77
CA ILE A 345 -11.50 0.66 -3.73
C ILE A 345 -12.33 -0.09 -4.78
N MET A 346 -13.62 0.22 -4.93
CA MET A 346 -14.49 -0.39 -5.95
C MET A 346 -14.02 -0.10 -7.38
N GLY A 347 -13.50 1.11 -7.63
CA GLY A 347 -13.00 1.51 -8.95
C GLY A 347 -11.57 1.04 -9.26
N ALA A 348 -10.85 0.50 -8.27
CA ALA A 348 -9.44 0.17 -8.40
C ALA A 348 -9.19 -1.09 -9.23
N ARG A 349 -8.09 -1.08 -9.99
CA ARG A 349 -7.54 -2.23 -10.70
C ARG A 349 -6.12 -2.46 -10.22
N TYR A 350 -5.80 -3.71 -9.91
CA TYR A 350 -4.53 -4.12 -9.35
C TYR A 350 -3.82 -5.09 -10.30
N PRO A 351 -2.48 -5.07 -10.31
CA PRO A 351 -1.71 -6.13 -10.98
C PRO A 351 -1.99 -7.48 -10.31
N TYR A 352 -1.95 -8.54 -11.11
CA TYR A 352 -1.96 -9.92 -10.61
C TYR A 352 -0.50 -10.38 -10.43
N TYR A 353 -0.11 -10.65 -9.19
CA TYR A 353 1.23 -11.17 -8.89
C TYR A 353 1.24 -12.70 -8.95
N ILE A 354 2.32 -13.27 -9.49
CA ILE A 354 2.49 -14.72 -9.56
C ILE A 354 2.68 -15.26 -8.14
N LEU A 355 1.76 -16.13 -7.70
CA LEU A 355 1.80 -16.78 -6.40
C LEU A 355 2.94 -17.79 -6.35
N ALA A 356 3.70 -17.82 -5.24
CA ALA A 356 4.75 -18.81 -5.05
C ALA A 356 4.18 -20.24 -5.02
N ASP A 357 3.03 -20.42 -4.38
CA ASP A 357 2.27 -21.69 -4.32
C ASP A 357 1.36 -21.88 -5.55
N SER A 358 1.91 -21.75 -6.75
CA SER A 358 1.20 -22.02 -8.01
C SER A 358 2.11 -22.71 -9.01
N LYS A 359 1.54 -23.42 -9.99
CA LYS A 359 2.34 -24.07 -11.06
C LYS A 359 3.19 -23.04 -11.82
N ASP A 360 2.59 -21.90 -12.15
CA ASP A 360 3.29 -20.79 -12.80
C ASP A 360 4.42 -20.25 -11.92
N GLY A 361 4.20 -20.18 -10.60
CA GLY A 361 5.20 -19.78 -9.62
C GLY A 361 6.37 -20.74 -9.51
N GLN A 362 6.10 -22.05 -9.43
CA GLN A 362 7.14 -23.09 -9.41
C GLN A 362 7.99 -23.08 -10.68
N LEU A 363 7.36 -22.88 -11.86
CA LEU A 363 8.08 -22.73 -13.13
C LEU A 363 8.95 -21.47 -13.14
N LYS A 364 8.41 -20.34 -12.66
CA LYS A 364 9.17 -19.07 -12.61
C LYS A 364 10.34 -19.13 -11.64
N GLU A 365 10.15 -19.72 -10.47
CA GLU A 365 11.22 -19.96 -9.49
C GLU A 365 12.33 -20.86 -10.06
N ALA A 366 11.96 -21.90 -10.80
CA ALA A 366 12.90 -22.80 -11.46
C ALA A 366 13.70 -22.10 -12.58
N GLU A 367 13.04 -21.25 -13.38
CA GLU A 367 13.70 -20.40 -14.38
C GLU A 367 14.74 -19.47 -13.73
N ILE A 368 14.39 -18.82 -12.62
CA ILE A 368 15.28 -17.90 -11.89
C ILE A 368 16.48 -18.65 -11.31
N LYS A 369 16.26 -19.80 -10.67
CA LYS A 369 17.32 -20.61 -10.06
C LYS A 369 18.10 -21.46 -11.06
N ARG A 370 17.62 -21.57 -12.31
CA ARG A 370 18.13 -22.50 -13.34
C ARG A 370 18.15 -23.95 -12.87
N THR A 371 17.14 -24.33 -12.10
CA THR A 371 16.93 -25.71 -11.61
C THR A 371 15.71 -26.32 -12.28
N SER A 372 15.53 -27.63 -12.13
CA SER A 372 14.26 -28.26 -12.52
C SER A 372 13.10 -27.70 -11.67
N PRO A 373 11.89 -27.56 -12.25
CA PRO A 373 10.70 -27.18 -11.50
C PRO A 373 10.40 -28.14 -10.36
N SER A 374 9.83 -27.61 -9.28
CA SER A 374 9.32 -28.43 -8.18
C SER A 374 8.09 -29.22 -8.64
N GLU A 375 7.95 -30.45 -8.16
CA GLU A 375 6.78 -31.31 -8.41
C GLU A 375 5.80 -31.33 -7.23
N MET A 376 5.98 -30.47 -6.22
CA MET A 376 5.09 -30.43 -5.07
C MET A 376 3.69 -29.94 -5.47
N PRO A 377 2.62 -30.50 -4.87
CA PRO A 377 1.25 -30.06 -5.14
C PRO A 377 1.07 -28.61 -4.71
N THR A 378 0.38 -27.82 -5.53
CA THR A 378 0.13 -26.38 -5.29
C THR A 378 -1.33 -26.13 -4.91
N HIS A 379 -1.59 -25.18 -4.00
CA HIS A 379 -2.94 -24.84 -3.52
C HIS A 379 -3.35 -23.39 -3.78
N ASN A 380 -2.52 -22.61 -4.48
CA ASN A 380 -2.73 -21.17 -4.71
C ASN A 380 -2.89 -20.37 -3.41
N ASN A 381 -2.21 -20.80 -2.35
CA ASN A 381 -2.30 -20.13 -1.06
C ASN A 381 -1.42 -18.87 -1.02
N ILE A 382 -2.06 -17.71 -0.91
CA ILE A 382 -1.39 -16.40 -0.87
C ILE A 382 -0.42 -16.25 0.29
N ARG A 383 -0.60 -17.00 1.40
CA ARG A 383 0.29 -16.94 2.57
C ARG A 383 1.71 -17.45 2.30
N HIS A 384 1.90 -18.20 1.22
CA HIS A 384 3.24 -18.59 0.76
C HIS A 384 3.97 -17.45 0.01
N GLY A 385 3.29 -16.32 -0.19
CA GLY A 385 3.84 -15.13 -0.84
C GLY A 385 3.80 -15.20 -2.36
N PHE A 386 4.57 -14.29 -2.97
CA PHE A 386 4.72 -14.19 -4.42
C PHE A 386 6.09 -14.68 -4.85
N VAL A 387 6.27 -14.87 -6.16
CA VAL A 387 7.62 -14.97 -6.75
C VAL A 387 8.18 -13.56 -6.90
N TYR A 388 9.31 -13.29 -6.23
CA TYR A 388 9.97 -11.98 -6.23
C TYR A 388 11.24 -11.97 -7.05
N GLU A 389 11.60 -10.80 -7.59
CA GLU A 389 12.93 -10.54 -8.10
C GLU A 389 13.97 -10.70 -6.98
N ARG A 390 15.17 -11.15 -7.34
CA ARG A 390 16.27 -11.37 -6.39
C ARG A 390 17.54 -10.74 -6.88
N VAL A 391 18.33 -10.26 -5.94
CA VAL A 391 19.62 -9.62 -6.20
C VAL A 391 20.72 -10.45 -5.56
N PRO A 392 21.77 -10.84 -6.30
CA PRO A 392 22.89 -11.55 -5.70
C PRO A 392 23.66 -10.62 -4.76
N HIS A 393 24.07 -11.17 -3.63
CA HIS A 393 24.97 -10.54 -2.68
C HIS A 393 26.29 -11.31 -2.67
N ILE A 394 27.14 -10.98 -3.64
CA ILE A 394 28.46 -11.60 -3.79
C ILE A 394 29.37 -11.07 -2.69
N THR A 395 29.73 -11.95 -1.76
CA THR A 395 30.65 -11.66 -0.66
C THR A 395 31.96 -12.40 -0.85
N LEU A 396 32.97 -12.02 -0.08
CA LEU A 396 34.23 -12.77 -0.05
C LEU A 396 33.98 -14.25 0.32
N LYS A 397 33.02 -14.49 1.24
CA LYS A 397 32.64 -15.83 1.70
C LYS A 397 32.03 -16.67 0.58
N SER A 398 31.16 -16.09 -0.26
CA SER A 398 30.53 -16.84 -1.36
C SER A 398 31.56 -17.29 -2.40
N ILE A 399 32.58 -16.48 -2.66
CA ILE A 399 33.69 -16.84 -3.57
C ILE A 399 34.60 -17.89 -2.92
N ALA A 400 35.02 -17.66 -1.67
CA ALA A 400 35.95 -18.54 -0.96
C ALA A 400 35.42 -19.97 -0.77
N ASN A 401 34.10 -20.15 -0.68
CA ASN A 401 33.47 -21.46 -0.47
C ASN A 401 33.00 -22.14 -1.77
N ASN A 402 33.14 -21.49 -2.93
CA ASN A 402 32.67 -22.06 -4.19
C ASN A 402 33.72 -23.01 -4.82
N ALA A 403 33.53 -24.32 -4.63
CA ALA A 403 34.40 -25.35 -5.22
C ALA A 403 34.27 -25.49 -6.75
N GLU A 404 33.20 -24.99 -7.38
CA GLU A 404 33.11 -25.01 -8.86
C GLU A 404 34.16 -24.13 -9.53
N ILE A 405 34.69 -23.13 -8.82
CA ILE A 405 35.77 -22.28 -9.34
C ILE A 405 36.98 -23.15 -9.68
N ASP A 406 37.30 -24.12 -8.82
CA ASP A 406 38.43 -25.03 -9.00
C ASP A 406 38.22 -25.88 -10.27
N VAL A 407 37.03 -26.48 -10.43
CA VAL A 407 36.66 -27.32 -11.59
C VAL A 407 36.65 -26.53 -12.91
N ILE A 408 36.04 -25.34 -12.91
CA ILE A 408 36.00 -24.47 -14.09
C ILE A 408 37.41 -24.05 -14.44
N TRP A 409 38.23 -23.69 -13.46
CA TRP A 409 39.60 -23.27 -13.70
C TRP A 409 40.43 -24.38 -14.35
N GLU A 410 40.37 -25.61 -13.81
CA GLU A 410 41.06 -26.80 -14.35
C GLU A 410 40.64 -27.10 -15.81
N LYS A 411 39.33 -27.14 -16.08
CA LYS A 411 38.77 -27.37 -17.42
C LYS A 411 39.29 -26.40 -18.49
N TYR A 412 39.46 -25.13 -18.13
CA TYR A 412 40.04 -24.15 -19.06
C TYR A 412 41.56 -24.16 -19.08
N GLN A 413 42.21 -24.58 -17.99
CA GLN A 413 43.66 -24.72 -17.96
C GLN A 413 44.13 -25.75 -18.99
N GLU A 414 43.41 -26.87 -19.15
CA GLU A 414 43.68 -27.87 -20.20
C GLU A 414 43.68 -27.29 -21.63
N LYS A 415 42.94 -26.20 -21.86
CA LYS A 415 42.89 -25.50 -23.15
C LYS A 415 43.92 -24.38 -23.26
N LEU A 416 44.18 -23.67 -22.16
CA LEU A 416 45.08 -22.51 -22.13
C LEU A 416 46.56 -22.91 -22.15
N GLU A 417 46.91 -24.02 -21.49
CA GLU A 417 48.30 -24.47 -21.36
C GLU A 417 48.94 -24.80 -22.72
N PRO A 418 48.30 -25.57 -23.63
CA PRO A 418 48.86 -25.85 -24.94
C PRO A 418 48.98 -24.61 -25.83
N LEU A 419 48.05 -23.65 -25.69
CA LEU A 419 48.12 -22.38 -26.41
C LEU A 419 49.26 -21.50 -25.89
N ARG A 420 49.49 -21.50 -24.57
CA ARG A 420 50.63 -20.82 -23.94
C ARG A 420 51.96 -21.41 -24.40
N GLU A 421 52.10 -22.73 -24.40
CA GLU A 421 53.32 -23.40 -24.87
C GLU A 421 53.62 -23.08 -26.34
N LYS A 422 52.60 -23.12 -27.21
CA LYS A 422 52.74 -22.72 -28.61
C LYS A 422 53.17 -21.25 -28.76
N LEU A 423 52.58 -20.35 -27.97
CA LEU A 423 52.93 -18.94 -27.97
C LEU A 423 54.39 -18.72 -27.52
N ASN A 424 54.80 -19.38 -26.44
CA ASN A 424 56.15 -19.33 -25.90
C ASN A 424 57.19 -19.89 -26.89
N GLN A 425 56.90 -21.03 -27.53
CA GLN A 425 57.75 -21.62 -28.57
C GLN A 425 57.92 -20.67 -29.76
N ALA A 426 56.82 -20.07 -30.25
CA ALA A 426 56.86 -19.19 -31.41
C ALA A 426 57.62 -17.88 -31.14
N LEU A 427 57.58 -17.36 -29.90
CA LEU A 427 58.26 -16.13 -29.51
C LEU A 427 59.65 -16.35 -28.90
N GLY A 428 60.05 -17.60 -28.65
CA GLY A 428 61.28 -17.94 -27.93
C GLY A 428 61.30 -17.38 -26.49
N LYS A 429 60.13 -17.30 -25.86
CA LYS A 429 59.94 -16.80 -24.49
C LYS A 429 59.52 -17.96 -23.58
N ASN A 430 59.54 -17.70 -22.27
CA ASN A 430 59.02 -18.64 -21.27
C ASN A 430 58.08 -17.89 -20.32
N TRP A 431 57.01 -17.32 -20.88
CA TRP A 431 56.06 -16.54 -20.11
C TRP A 431 55.11 -17.42 -19.30
N GLU A 432 54.92 -17.03 -18.05
CA GLU A 432 53.82 -17.51 -17.22
C GLU A 432 52.49 -16.84 -17.62
N GLU A 433 51.36 -17.37 -17.16
CA GLU A 433 50.03 -16.86 -17.55
C GLU A 433 49.88 -15.34 -17.33
N TRP A 434 50.37 -14.83 -16.19
CA TRP A 434 50.26 -13.40 -15.84
C TRP A 434 51.24 -12.50 -16.61
N GLU A 435 52.23 -13.06 -17.30
CA GLU A 435 53.24 -12.32 -18.07
C GLU A 435 52.83 -12.10 -19.53
N ILE A 436 51.82 -12.83 -20.02
CA ILE A 436 51.34 -12.69 -21.39
C ILE A 436 50.74 -11.28 -21.58
N PRO A 437 51.27 -10.47 -22.53
CA PRO A 437 50.81 -9.11 -22.72
C PRO A 437 49.36 -9.09 -23.19
N ARG A 438 48.62 -8.04 -22.82
CA ARG A 438 47.22 -7.85 -23.24
C ARG A 438 47.08 -7.57 -24.74
N GLU A 439 48.05 -6.86 -25.31
CA GLU A 439 48.07 -6.53 -26.73
C GLU A 439 49.13 -7.38 -27.42
N ALA A 440 48.85 -7.85 -28.63
CA ALA A 440 49.82 -8.57 -29.44
C ALA A 440 50.93 -7.62 -29.91
N GLY A 441 52.17 -8.05 -29.76
CA GLY A 441 53.37 -7.31 -30.16
C GLY A 441 54.31 -7.01 -28.99
N ASP A 442 55.58 -6.82 -29.32
CA ASP A 442 56.59 -6.52 -28.31
C ASP A 442 56.54 -5.03 -27.93
N PRO A 443 56.32 -4.71 -26.64
CA PRO A 443 56.20 -3.33 -26.21
C PRO A 443 57.51 -2.56 -26.37
N TRP A 444 57.46 -1.40 -27.04
CA TRP A 444 58.60 -0.49 -27.08
C TRP A 444 58.99 0.01 -25.68
N ASP A 445 60.23 0.45 -25.51
CA ASP A 445 60.74 1.03 -24.27
C ASP A 445 59.99 2.34 -23.90
N SER A 446 60.08 2.73 -22.62
CA SER A 446 59.33 3.88 -22.09
C SER A 446 59.62 5.19 -22.82
N ASP A 447 60.85 5.37 -23.27
CA ASP A 447 61.32 6.62 -23.85
C ASP A 447 60.84 6.73 -25.29
N THR A 448 60.98 5.65 -26.07
CA THR A 448 60.42 5.57 -27.43
C THR A 448 58.90 5.70 -27.44
N ARG A 449 58.20 5.14 -26.44
CA ARG A 449 56.75 5.34 -26.26
C ARG A 449 56.35 6.79 -26.04
N GLN A 450 57.14 7.56 -25.28
CA GLN A 450 56.89 8.99 -25.09
C GLN A 450 57.09 9.76 -26.40
N VAL A 451 58.14 9.45 -27.15
CA VAL A 451 58.39 10.05 -28.47
C VAL A 451 57.25 9.73 -29.44
N PHE A 452 56.77 8.48 -29.46
CA PHE A 452 55.61 8.07 -30.27
C PHE A 452 54.32 8.80 -29.90
N ARG A 453 54.06 9.05 -28.59
CA ARG A 453 52.90 9.86 -28.16
C ARG A 453 52.99 11.30 -28.64
N ARG A 454 54.18 11.92 -28.58
CA ARG A 454 54.42 13.28 -29.11
C ARG A 454 54.22 13.32 -30.63
N LEU A 455 54.75 12.33 -31.35
CA LEU A 455 54.53 12.17 -32.78
C LEU A 455 53.04 12.08 -33.13
N LYS A 456 52.27 11.20 -32.45
CA LYS A 456 50.82 11.06 -32.67
C LYS A 456 50.05 12.33 -32.30
N ALA A 457 50.45 13.05 -31.26
CA ALA A 457 49.83 14.31 -30.87
C ALA A 457 50.05 15.41 -31.93
N GLU A 458 51.24 15.49 -32.52
CA GLU A 458 51.52 16.41 -33.64
C GLU A 458 50.75 16.02 -34.91
N ILE A 459 50.70 14.73 -35.26
CA ILE A 459 49.91 14.25 -36.41
C ILE A 459 48.42 14.60 -36.25
N LYS A 460 47.90 14.56 -35.02
CA LYS A 460 46.49 14.87 -34.73
C LYS A 460 46.12 16.35 -34.97
N LYS A 461 47.10 17.26 -35.06
CA LYS A 461 46.87 18.69 -35.35
C LYS A 461 46.52 18.97 -36.81
N GLY A 462 46.62 17.99 -37.71
CA GLY A 462 46.20 18.13 -39.11
C GLY A 462 46.98 19.23 -39.85
N GLU A 463 46.28 20.21 -40.42
CA GLU A 463 46.87 21.33 -41.17
C GLU A 463 47.80 22.23 -40.33
N ALA A 464 47.65 22.25 -39.00
CA ALA A 464 48.49 22.99 -38.07
C ALA A 464 49.71 22.20 -37.55
N ALA A 465 50.00 21.03 -38.13
CA ALA A 465 51.10 20.18 -37.69
C ALA A 465 52.47 20.67 -38.18
N ASP A 466 53.47 20.68 -37.28
CA ASP A 466 54.85 20.98 -37.64
C ASP A 466 55.52 19.76 -38.32
N LYS A 467 55.71 19.86 -39.64
CA LYS A 467 56.34 18.82 -40.46
C LYS A 467 57.79 18.53 -40.04
N ALA A 468 58.51 19.52 -39.52
CA ALA A 468 59.87 19.34 -39.02
C ALA A 468 59.89 18.55 -37.70
N ALA A 469 58.94 18.83 -36.80
CA ALA A 469 58.77 18.07 -35.56
C ALA A 469 58.36 16.62 -35.82
N ILE A 470 57.45 16.37 -36.76
CA ILE A 470 57.04 15.02 -37.17
C ILE A 470 58.25 14.23 -37.68
N ASN A 471 59.03 14.80 -38.60
CA ASN A 471 60.19 14.11 -39.15
C ASN A 471 61.27 13.85 -38.08
N LYS A 472 61.52 14.82 -37.19
CA LYS A 472 62.44 14.68 -36.06
C LYS A 472 62.03 13.55 -35.11
N HIS A 473 60.74 13.46 -34.76
CA HIS A 473 60.24 12.40 -33.89
C HIS A 473 60.27 11.02 -34.58
N LEU A 474 59.95 10.95 -35.87
CA LEU A 474 60.02 9.73 -36.65
C LEU A 474 61.47 9.22 -36.79
N GLN A 475 62.41 10.11 -37.08
CA GLN A 475 63.84 9.80 -37.11
C GLN A 475 64.36 9.33 -35.76
N ALA A 476 63.93 9.94 -34.65
CA ALA A 476 64.30 9.50 -33.32
C ALA A 476 63.81 8.07 -33.02
N ILE A 477 62.56 7.75 -33.37
CA ILE A 477 62.01 6.38 -33.22
C ILE A 477 62.78 5.39 -34.08
N ASN A 478 63.02 5.71 -35.34
CA ASN A 478 63.76 4.88 -36.28
C ASN A 478 65.21 4.63 -35.84
N HIS A 479 65.87 5.65 -35.29
CA HIS A 479 67.21 5.54 -34.74
C HIS A 479 67.26 4.65 -33.51
N THR A 480 66.34 4.84 -32.54
CA THR A 480 66.32 4.06 -31.30
C THR A 480 65.94 2.60 -31.54
N LEU A 481 64.93 2.34 -32.37
CA LEU A 481 64.48 0.98 -32.69
C LEU A 481 65.32 0.30 -33.78
N LYS A 482 66.23 1.04 -34.43
CA LYS A 482 67.00 0.61 -35.61
C LYS A 482 66.09 0.09 -36.74
N ARG A 483 65.03 0.84 -37.04
CA ARG A 483 64.03 0.53 -38.08
C ARG A 483 63.87 1.70 -39.06
N SER A 484 63.16 1.46 -40.15
CA SER A 484 62.87 2.46 -41.20
C SER A 484 61.37 2.64 -41.39
N TYR A 485 60.65 3.01 -40.32
CA TYR A 485 59.22 3.31 -40.41
C TYR A 485 58.99 4.61 -41.20
N THR A 486 58.03 4.57 -42.12
CA THR A 486 57.43 5.74 -42.76
C THR A 486 56.12 6.06 -42.05
N LEU A 487 55.50 7.22 -42.33
CA LEU A 487 54.19 7.55 -41.74
C LEU A 487 53.09 6.52 -42.09
N GLU A 488 53.26 5.79 -43.19
CA GLU A 488 52.33 4.75 -43.66
C GLU A 488 52.61 3.38 -43.03
N THR A 489 53.90 3.04 -42.80
CA THR A 489 54.30 1.75 -42.22
C THR A 489 54.47 1.79 -40.71
N LEU A 490 54.35 2.98 -40.09
CA LEU A 490 54.40 3.15 -38.65
C LEU A 490 53.26 2.36 -37.99
N PRO A 491 53.56 1.48 -37.01
CA PRO A 491 52.52 0.73 -36.32
C PRO A 491 51.51 1.68 -35.67
N LYS A 492 50.23 1.29 -35.67
CA LYS A 492 49.17 2.12 -35.08
C LYS A 492 49.38 2.37 -33.59
N ARG A 493 50.16 1.52 -32.92
CA ARG A 493 50.49 1.51 -31.49
C ARG A 493 52.01 1.30 -31.31
N PRO A 494 52.61 1.72 -30.19
CA PRO A 494 54.06 1.60 -29.97
C PRO A 494 54.44 0.17 -29.51
N VAL A 495 54.22 -0.78 -30.41
CA VAL A 495 54.56 -2.19 -30.26
C VAL A 495 55.14 -2.69 -31.58
N ASP A 496 56.10 -3.60 -31.50
CA ASP A 496 56.59 -4.34 -32.67
C ASP A 496 55.58 -5.46 -32.97
N PRO A 497 54.92 -5.42 -34.14
CA PRO A 497 53.88 -6.40 -34.45
C PRO A 497 54.49 -7.79 -34.60
N TRP A 498 53.84 -8.78 -33.99
CA TRP A 498 54.17 -10.19 -34.21
C TRP A 498 53.70 -10.67 -35.59
N SER A 499 54.10 -11.88 -35.98
CA SER A 499 53.53 -12.53 -37.17
C SER A 499 52.02 -12.75 -37.00
N GLU A 500 51.31 -12.89 -38.12
CA GLU A 500 49.87 -13.09 -38.12
C GLU A 500 49.47 -14.38 -37.40
N GLU A 501 50.23 -15.46 -37.57
CA GLU A 501 50.06 -16.74 -36.89
C GLU A 501 50.16 -16.61 -35.36
N VAL A 502 51.18 -15.91 -34.87
CA VAL A 502 51.38 -15.68 -33.42
C VAL A 502 50.29 -14.79 -32.85
N THR A 503 49.87 -13.79 -33.62
CA THR A 503 48.77 -12.89 -33.24
C THR A 503 47.44 -13.65 -33.12
N GLN A 504 47.17 -14.63 -33.99
CA GLN A 504 45.99 -15.49 -33.89
C GLN A 504 46.02 -16.39 -32.65
N ILE A 505 47.17 -17.02 -32.34
CA ILE A 505 47.34 -17.85 -31.14
C ILE A 505 47.11 -17.00 -29.87
N HIS A 506 47.68 -15.80 -29.83
CA HIS A 506 47.49 -14.84 -28.74
C HIS A 506 46.03 -14.43 -28.56
N ALA A 507 45.32 -14.14 -29.66
CA ALA A 507 43.90 -13.81 -29.64
C ALA A 507 43.05 -14.97 -29.12
N GLN A 508 43.31 -16.19 -29.58
CA GLN A 508 42.63 -17.41 -29.10
C GLN A 508 42.88 -17.65 -27.61
N TRP A 509 44.11 -17.43 -27.14
CA TRP A 509 44.44 -17.55 -25.73
C TRP A 509 43.63 -16.56 -24.88
N TRP A 510 43.57 -15.29 -25.30
CA TRP A 510 42.78 -14.26 -24.61
C TRP A 510 41.28 -14.54 -24.64
N GLU A 511 40.75 -15.02 -25.76
CA GLU A 511 39.35 -15.42 -25.89
C GLU A 511 39.00 -16.52 -24.88
N GLN A 512 39.82 -17.57 -24.76
CA GLN A 512 39.63 -18.63 -23.77
C GLN A 512 39.79 -18.12 -22.34
N ARG A 513 40.72 -17.19 -22.08
CA ARG A 513 40.93 -16.62 -20.74
C ARG A 513 39.75 -15.74 -20.29
N ILE A 514 39.17 -14.97 -21.21
CA ILE A 514 37.97 -14.16 -20.98
C ILE A 514 36.76 -15.07 -20.78
N ALA A 515 36.61 -16.13 -21.59
CA ALA A 515 35.56 -17.12 -21.45
C ALA A 515 35.62 -17.81 -20.07
N ARG A 516 36.81 -18.22 -19.63
CA ARG A 516 37.04 -18.76 -18.27
C ARG A 516 36.54 -17.79 -17.20
N GLN A 517 36.91 -16.51 -17.29
CA GLN A 517 36.49 -15.52 -16.31
C GLN A 517 34.97 -15.31 -16.31
N LYS A 518 34.34 -15.26 -17.49
CA LYS A 518 32.89 -15.14 -17.62
C LYS A 518 32.15 -16.34 -17.00
N GLU A 519 32.66 -17.56 -17.17
CA GLU A 519 32.09 -18.78 -16.57
C GLU A 519 32.25 -18.81 -15.03
N ILE A 520 33.43 -18.41 -14.52
CA ILE A 520 33.67 -18.27 -13.08
C ILE A 520 32.74 -17.21 -12.47
N ASP A 521 32.64 -16.03 -13.06
CA ASP A 521 31.76 -14.96 -12.56
C ASP A 521 30.29 -15.38 -12.57
N ALA A 522 29.85 -16.14 -13.59
CA ALA A 522 28.51 -16.70 -13.64
C ALA A 522 28.25 -17.73 -12.54
N SER A 523 29.22 -18.61 -12.24
CA SER A 523 29.12 -19.55 -11.11
C SER A 523 29.08 -18.82 -9.76
N ILE A 524 29.91 -17.79 -9.58
CA ILE A 524 29.89 -16.94 -8.37
C ILE A 524 28.51 -16.28 -8.18
N ALA A 525 27.94 -15.70 -9.24
CA ALA A 525 26.64 -15.05 -9.16
C ALA A 525 25.50 -16.05 -8.88
N ALA A 526 25.56 -17.26 -9.45
CA ALA A 526 24.54 -18.29 -9.25
C ALA A 526 24.55 -18.90 -7.84
N LYS A 527 25.74 -19.00 -7.21
CA LYS A 527 25.91 -19.59 -5.87
C LYS A 527 25.98 -18.57 -4.74
N ALA A 528 25.96 -17.28 -5.06
CA ALA A 528 25.90 -16.25 -4.03
C ALA A 528 24.54 -16.27 -3.32
N ASP A 529 24.56 -15.92 -2.03
CA ASP A 529 23.34 -15.63 -1.30
C ASP A 529 22.57 -14.53 -2.05
N SER A 530 21.25 -14.61 -2.08
CA SER A 530 20.41 -13.64 -2.78
C SER A 530 19.43 -12.98 -1.81
N GLU A 531 19.22 -11.69 -1.99
CA GLU A 531 18.26 -10.90 -1.25
C GLU A 531 16.99 -10.77 -2.08
N PHE A 532 15.83 -10.90 -1.42
CA PHE A 532 14.53 -10.74 -2.06
C PHE A 532 14.15 -9.27 -2.17
N LEU A 533 13.68 -8.86 -3.34
CA LEU A 533 13.06 -7.55 -3.55
C LEU A 533 11.55 -7.68 -3.34
N TYR A 534 11.09 -7.53 -2.10
CA TYR A 534 9.68 -7.70 -1.73
C TYR A 534 8.74 -6.69 -2.40
N ASP A 535 9.28 -5.57 -2.89
CA ASP A 535 8.60 -4.54 -3.68
C ASP A 535 8.57 -4.86 -5.20
N LYS A 536 9.17 -5.97 -5.63
CA LYS A 536 9.21 -6.39 -7.04
C LYS A 536 8.77 -7.85 -7.24
N PRO A 537 7.49 -8.16 -7.01
CA PRO A 537 6.91 -9.43 -7.43
C PRO A 537 6.74 -9.47 -8.95
N TYR A 538 6.86 -10.67 -9.53
CA TYR A 538 6.57 -10.87 -10.96
C TYR A 538 5.07 -10.73 -11.22
N VAL A 539 4.73 -9.95 -12.24
CA VAL A 539 3.34 -9.66 -12.65
C VAL A 539 2.94 -10.56 -13.82
N ASP A 540 1.76 -11.18 -13.72
CA ASP A 540 1.10 -11.83 -14.86
C ASP A 540 0.31 -10.77 -15.66
N THR A 541 0.85 -10.35 -16.79
CA THR A 541 0.25 -9.30 -17.64
C THR A 541 -1.05 -9.75 -18.33
N ARG A 542 -1.39 -11.04 -18.28
CA ARG A 542 -2.62 -11.58 -18.89
C ARG A 542 -3.82 -11.47 -17.94
N LYS A 543 -3.59 -11.18 -16.67
CA LYS A 543 -4.62 -11.10 -15.62
C LYS A 543 -4.63 -9.71 -15.00
N VAL A 544 -5.83 -9.18 -14.81
CA VAL A 544 -6.04 -7.95 -14.02
C VAL A 544 -6.88 -8.34 -12.82
N ARG A 545 -6.44 -7.93 -11.64
CA ARG A 545 -7.18 -8.17 -10.39
C ARG A 545 -8.02 -6.95 -10.06
N VAL A 546 -9.25 -7.17 -9.63
CA VAL A 546 -10.11 -6.14 -9.02
C VAL A 546 -10.11 -6.33 -7.50
N ALA A 547 -10.58 -5.34 -6.74
CA ALA A 547 -10.73 -5.50 -5.30
C ALA A 547 -11.58 -6.73 -4.96
N GLY A 548 -11.18 -7.48 -3.94
CA GLY A 548 -11.99 -8.57 -3.38
C GLY A 548 -13.33 -8.06 -2.81
N PRO A 549 -14.27 -8.96 -2.49
CA PRO A 549 -15.49 -8.58 -1.81
C PRO A 549 -15.17 -7.96 -0.44
N PHE A 550 -15.78 -6.82 -0.14
CA PHE A 550 -15.65 -6.15 1.15
C PHE A 550 -17.00 -5.58 1.58
N THR A 551 -17.21 -5.51 2.89
CA THR A 551 -18.43 -4.95 3.49
C THR A 551 -18.11 -3.57 4.05
N VAL A 552 -19.07 -2.65 3.94
CA VAL A 552 -19.02 -1.37 4.64
C VAL A 552 -20.12 -1.38 5.67
N GLU A 553 -19.74 -1.43 6.94
CA GLU A 553 -20.66 -1.38 8.06
C GLU A 553 -20.57 0.01 8.70
N SER A 554 -21.72 0.68 8.81
CA SER A 554 -21.85 1.77 9.76
C SER A 554 -22.11 1.11 11.11
N LEU A 555 -21.08 1.00 11.95
CA LEU A 555 -21.29 0.65 13.36
C LEU A 555 -22.26 1.69 13.94
N SER A 556 -23.49 1.27 14.22
CA SER A 556 -24.34 2.05 15.11
C SER A 556 -23.62 2.11 16.45
N PRO A 557 -23.42 3.31 17.05
CA PRO A 557 -22.74 3.41 18.33
C PRO A 557 -23.51 2.56 19.34
N HIS A 558 -22.94 1.40 19.66
CA HIS A 558 -23.38 0.67 20.82
C HIS A 558 -22.97 1.51 22.02
N ARG A 559 -23.95 1.87 22.85
CA ARG A 559 -23.68 2.46 24.16
C ARG A 559 -22.81 1.47 24.92
N VAL A 560 -21.53 1.80 25.12
CA VAL A 560 -20.68 1.10 26.08
C VAL A 560 -21.25 1.47 27.45
N LEU A 561 -21.71 0.48 28.21
CA LEU A 561 -22.08 0.69 29.60
C LEU A 561 -20.81 1.16 30.33
N GLY A 562 -20.86 2.36 30.91
CA GLY A 562 -19.76 2.87 31.71
C GLY A 562 -19.51 1.92 32.88
N VAL A 563 -18.25 1.53 33.05
CA VAL A 563 -17.76 0.73 34.16
C VAL A 563 -16.94 1.66 35.04
N ASP A 564 -17.07 1.57 36.36
CA ASP A 564 -16.31 2.41 37.27
C ASP A 564 -14.85 1.91 37.48
N GLU A 565 -14.08 2.59 38.32
CA GLU A 565 -12.67 2.26 38.63
C GLU A 565 -12.48 0.86 39.26
N LYS A 566 -13.54 0.07 39.46
CA LYS A 566 -13.50 -1.27 40.06
C LYS A 566 -14.09 -2.37 39.18
N ASP A 567 -14.29 -2.12 37.88
CA ASP A 567 -14.87 -3.08 36.93
C ASP A 567 -16.32 -3.52 37.28
N GLU A 568 -17.09 -2.70 38.03
CA GLU A 568 -18.52 -2.95 38.28
C GLU A 568 -19.42 -2.18 37.30
N LEU A 569 -20.45 -2.87 36.77
CA LEU A 569 -21.46 -2.29 35.87
C LEU A 569 -22.32 -1.26 36.62
N ILE A 570 -22.40 -0.02 36.10
CA ILE A 570 -23.25 1.03 36.67
C ILE A 570 -24.70 0.76 36.27
N ASP A 571 -25.42 -0.05 37.06
CA ASP A 571 -26.87 -0.18 36.95
C ASP A 571 -27.56 0.93 37.78
N GLY A 572 -28.21 1.85 37.05
CA GLY A 572 -29.31 2.71 37.49
C GLY A 572 -29.12 3.56 38.75
N VAL A 573 -29.04 4.90 38.59
CA VAL A 573 -29.92 5.89 39.23
C VAL A 573 -29.56 7.32 38.79
N SER A 574 -30.61 8.06 38.41
CA SER A 574 -30.81 9.51 38.31
C SER A 574 -29.85 10.37 37.47
N ASP A 575 -30.46 10.96 36.44
CA ASP A 575 -30.10 12.23 35.82
C ASP A 575 -29.35 13.20 36.75
N ASP A 576 -28.05 13.32 36.53
CA ASP A 576 -27.35 14.56 36.81
C ASP A 576 -27.34 15.41 35.53
N LYS A 577 -28.33 16.32 35.51
CA LYS A 577 -28.50 17.37 34.52
C LYS A 577 -27.30 18.32 34.53
N THR A 578 -26.34 18.08 33.64
CA THR A 578 -25.42 19.12 33.16
C THR A 578 -25.31 19.08 31.64
N GLY A 579 -26.22 19.78 30.95
CA GLY A 579 -26.18 19.92 29.49
C GLY A 579 -27.42 20.52 28.82
N TYR A 580 -28.16 21.44 29.45
CA TYR A 580 -29.45 21.98 28.96
C TYR A 580 -29.35 22.95 27.74
N GLY A 581 -28.40 22.77 26.83
CA GLY A 581 -28.15 23.70 25.71
C GLY A 581 -28.31 23.12 24.31
N GLU A 582 -27.93 21.87 24.06
CA GLU A 582 -27.72 21.33 22.70
C GLU A 582 -28.88 20.44 22.20
N GLU A 583 -29.47 19.59 23.04
CA GLU A 583 -30.64 18.74 22.67
C GLU A 583 -31.88 19.57 22.30
N TRP A 584 -32.02 20.76 22.88
CA TRP A 584 -33.15 21.65 22.59
C TRP A 584 -33.02 22.35 21.24
N ASP A 585 -31.81 22.44 20.66
CA ASP A 585 -31.58 23.05 19.35
C ASP A 585 -31.94 22.07 18.22
N PHE A 586 -31.45 20.83 18.29
CA PHE A 586 -31.77 19.76 17.34
C PHE A 586 -33.27 19.45 17.29
N THR A 587 -33.90 19.22 18.45
CA THR A 587 -35.34 18.95 18.56
C THR A 587 -36.16 20.09 17.93
N LYS A 588 -35.76 21.34 18.14
CA LYS A 588 -36.44 22.51 17.60
C LYS A 588 -36.29 22.64 16.08
N VAL A 589 -35.08 22.42 15.54
CA VAL A 589 -34.83 22.40 14.09
C VAL A 589 -35.66 21.32 13.40
N ILE A 590 -35.73 20.13 13.99
CA ILE A 590 -36.57 19.05 13.48
C ILE A 590 -38.05 19.44 13.49
N LEU A 591 -38.57 20.02 14.57
CA LEU A 591 -39.98 20.44 14.66
C LEU A 591 -40.31 21.58 13.66
N GLU A 592 -39.41 22.53 13.43
CA GLU A 592 -39.58 23.61 12.45
C GLU A 592 -39.58 23.08 11.00
N ASN A 593 -38.68 22.13 10.70
CA ASN A 593 -38.66 21.46 9.42
C ASN A 593 -39.88 20.55 9.24
N LEU A 594 -40.32 19.83 10.28
CA LEU A 594 -41.51 18.98 10.24
C LEU A 594 -42.78 19.80 9.99
N LYS A 595 -42.87 21.00 10.59
CA LYS A 595 -43.97 21.96 10.36
C LYS A 595 -44.03 22.44 8.91
N THR A 596 -42.87 22.56 8.26
CA THR A 596 -42.77 23.10 6.89
C THR A 596 -42.90 22.01 5.83
N ALA A 597 -42.24 20.87 6.05
CA ALA A 597 -42.12 19.79 5.10
C ALA A 597 -43.25 18.75 5.22
N GLY A 598 -43.90 18.65 6.39
CA GLY A 598 -44.83 17.56 6.69
C GLY A 598 -44.15 16.19 6.64
N VAL A 599 -44.93 15.12 6.77
CA VAL A 599 -44.45 13.75 6.57
C VAL A 599 -44.97 13.23 5.23
N GLN A 600 -44.07 12.85 4.31
CA GLN A 600 -44.39 12.52 2.91
C GLN A 600 -44.21 11.03 2.59
N GLN A 601 -44.92 10.53 1.57
CA GLN A 601 -44.67 9.23 0.94
C GLN A 601 -43.56 9.31 -0.14
N ALA A 602 -42.98 8.17 -0.52
CA ALA A 602 -42.02 8.03 -1.63
C ALA A 602 -42.55 8.57 -2.99
N HIS A 603 -43.88 8.57 -3.20
CA HIS A 603 -44.55 9.25 -4.32
C HIS A 603 -45.35 10.44 -3.79
N LYS A 604 -45.21 11.61 -4.42
CA LYS A 604 -45.65 12.95 -3.95
C LYS A 604 -47.16 13.13 -3.67
N GLU A 605 -47.99 12.12 -3.82
CA GLU A 605 -49.46 12.25 -3.81
C GLU A 605 -50.11 12.16 -2.42
N ASP A 606 -49.45 11.57 -1.41
CA ASP A 606 -49.95 11.52 -0.02
C ASP A 606 -48.96 12.15 0.98
N LYS A 607 -49.42 13.15 1.75
CA LYS A 607 -48.64 13.94 2.72
C LYS A 607 -49.45 14.25 3.97
N ILE A 608 -48.87 14.04 5.15
CA ILE A 608 -49.40 14.57 6.42
C ILE A 608 -48.94 16.02 6.56
N ASP A 609 -49.89 16.94 6.41
CA ASP A 609 -49.70 18.35 6.71
C ASP A 609 -50.21 18.68 8.11
N PHE A 610 -49.31 19.12 8.98
CA PHE A 610 -49.68 19.52 10.34
C PHE A 610 -50.28 20.93 10.35
N THR A 611 -51.46 21.07 10.93
CA THR A 611 -52.10 22.38 11.17
C THR A 611 -51.39 23.13 12.29
N SER A 612 -50.88 22.41 13.28
CA SER A 612 -50.07 22.95 14.36
C SER A 612 -49.11 21.91 14.93
N ILE A 613 -47.95 22.37 15.40
CA ILE A 613 -46.98 21.58 16.17
C ILE A 613 -46.60 22.43 17.39
N ILE A 614 -46.80 21.89 18.58
CA ILE A 614 -46.55 22.56 19.86
C ILE A 614 -45.68 21.64 20.73
N PRO A 615 -44.59 22.13 21.33
CA PRO A 615 -43.78 21.32 22.25
C PRO A 615 -44.62 20.73 23.39
N TRP A 616 -44.37 19.46 23.72
CA TRP A 616 -45.08 18.72 24.76
C TRP A 616 -44.10 18.41 25.90
N PRO A 617 -44.49 18.61 27.18
CA PRO A 617 -43.61 18.35 28.32
C PRO A 617 -43.57 16.85 28.65
N GLY A 618 -43.18 16.03 27.68
CA GLY A 618 -43.03 14.59 27.79
C GLY A 618 -41.62 14.15 28.15
N GLU A 619 -41.46 12.94 28.70
CA GLU A 619 -40.14 12.32 28.91
C GLU A 619 -39.57 11.80 27.58
N MET A 620 -40.43 11.17 26.77
CA MET A 620 -40.10 10.68 25.44
C MET A 620 -40.81 11.50 24.35
N VAL A 621 -42.05 11.96 24.57
CA VAL A 621 -42.79 12.72 23.53
C VAL A 621 -42.36 14.18 23.53
N CYS A 622 -41.80 14.64 22.41
CA CYS A 622 -41.23 15.99 22.30
C CYS A 622 -42.27 17.06 21.91
N ALA A 623 -43.31 16.69 21.16
CA ALA A 623 -44.33 17.63 20.69
C ALA A 623 -45.70 16.98 20.40
N GLU A 624 -46.75 17.79 20.48
CA GLU A 624 -48.09 17.51 19.95
C GLU A 624 -48.21 18.12 18.55
N GLY A 625 -48.45 17.29 17.54
CA GLY A 625 -48.84 17.70 16.20
C GLY A 625 -50.34 17.48 15.99
N ARG A 626 -51.04 18.44 15.40
CA ARG A 626 -52.44 18.26 14.95
C ARG A 626 -52.50 18.20 13.44
N TYR A 627 -53.27 17.26 12.90
CA TYR A 627 -53.46 17.10 11.47
C TYR A 627 -54.89 16.64 11.17
N ILE A 628 -55.36 16.90 9.94
CA ILE A 628 -56.71 16.54 9.49
C ILE A 628 -56.60 15.25 8.68
N GLU A 629 -57.35 14.22 9.06
CA GLU A 629 -57.42 12.95 8.34
C GLU A 629 -58.71 12.87 7.51
N GLY A 630 -58.59 12.83 6.17
CA GLY A 630 -59.71 12.75 5.21
C GLY A 630 -59.61 13.77 4.06
N ARG A 631 -60.37 13.56 2.96
CA ARG A 631 -60.42 14.55 1.84
C ARG A 631 -61.14 15.82 2.29
N GLU A 632 -60.67 16.96 1.78
CA GLU A 632 -60.76 18.36 2.27
C GLU A 632 -62.09 18.90 2.86
N ASP A 633 -63.21 18.16 2.84
CA ASP A 633 -64.51 18.63 3.38
C ASP A 633 -65.18 17.71 4.43
N SER A 634 -64.53 16.60 4.85
CA SER A 634 -65.07 15.72 5.92
C SER A 634 -64.01 15.12 6.85
N GLY A 635 -62.91 15.84 7.09
CA GLY A 635 -61.80 15.33 7.87
C GLY A 635 -61.99 15.43 9.39
N ILE A 636 -61.55 14.40 10.12
CA ILE A 636 -61.50 14.38 11.59
C ILE A 636 -60.13 14.93 12.02
N GLU A 637 -60.11 15.88 12.97
CA GLU A 637 -58.86 16.37 13.55
C GLU A 637 -58.28 15.33 14.50
N LYS A 638 -57.04 14.89 14.26
CA LYS A 638 -56.30 13.92 15.07
C LYS A 638 -55.10 14.55 15.75
N ARG A 639 -54.77 14.04 16.94
CA ARG A 639 -53.60 14.41 17.75
C ARG A 639 -52.48 13.39 17.55
N ALA A 640 -51.37 13.81 16.96
CA ALA A 640 -50.14 13.04 16.84
C ALA A 640 -49.15 13.38 17.95
N ALA A 641 -48.68 12.38 18.69
CA ALA A 641 -47.48 12.48 19.51
C ALA A 641 -46.26 12.42 18.60
N ILE A 642 -45.31 13.35 18.73
CA ILE A 642 -44.07 13.36 17.96
C ILE A 642 -42.93 12.95 18.88
N PHE A 643 -42.31 11.82 18.57
CA PHE A 643 -41.08 11.36 19.19
C PHE A 643 -39.90 11.64 18.25
N ILE A 644 -38.83 12.25 18.76
CA ILE A 644 -37.61 12.52 18.01
C ILE A 644 -36.52 11.63 18.57
N GLY A 645 -36.04 10.70 17.74
CA GLY A 645 -34.93 9.83 18.08
C GLY A 645 -33.61 10.58 18.20
N PRO A 646 -32.58 9.93 18.76
CA PRO A 646 -31.27 10.55 18.94
C PRO A 646 -30.66 10.98 17.60
N GLU A 647 -30.02 12.16 17.60
CA GLU A 647 -29.33 12.72 16.43
C GLU A 647 -28.27 11.76 15.85
N PHE A 648 -27.50 11.13 16.75
CA PHE A 648 -26.45 10.16 16.41
C PHE A 648 -26.75 8.79 17.02
N GLY A 649 -27.84 8.14 16.59
CA GLY A 649 -28.19 6.81 17.07
C GLY A 649 -29.31 6.13 16.30
N THR A 650 -29.64 4.90 16.71
CA THR A 650 -30.82 4.16 16.24
C THR A 650 -31.91 4.22 17.30
N VAL A 651 -33.15 4.40 16.88
CA VAL A 651 -34.29 4.19 17.77
C VAL A 651 -34.49 2.70 18.00
N SER A 652 -34.55 2.31 19.28
CA SER A 652 -34.74 0.91 19.67
C SER A 652 -36.21 0.59 19.97
N ARG A 653 -36.55 -0.70 20.00
CA ARG A 653 -37.90 -1.13 20.40
C ARG A 653 -38.32 -0.64 21.80
N PRO A 654 -37.48 -0.71 22.86
CA PRO A 654 -37.80 -0.13 24.15
C PRO A 654 -38.17 1.36 24.09
N ASP A 655 -37.45 2.15 23.29
CA ASP A 655 -37.71 3.59 23.13
C ASP A 655 -39.10 3.84 22.52
N LEU A 656 -39.45 3.08 21.48
CA LEU A 656 -40.78 3.15 20.87
C LEU A 656 -41.89 2.70 21.82
N VAL A 657 -41.65 1.69 22.65
CA VAL A 657 -42.62 1.23 23.65
C VAL A 657 -42.84 2.29 24.73
N ALA A 658 -41.77 2.93 25.20
CA ALA A 658 -41.86 4.01 26.18
C ALA A 658 -42.61 5.22 25.61
N ALA A 659 -42.23 5.68 24.41
CA ALA A 659 -42.90 6.77 23.72
C ALA A 659 -44.38 6.46 23.41
N ALA A 660 -44.70 5.23 23.00
CA ALA A 660 -46.08 4.84 22.70
C ALA A 660 -46.93 4.68 23.96
N ARG A 661 -46.34 4.28 25.09
CA ARG A 661 -47.03 4.23 26.39
C ARG A 661 -47.38 5.64 26.85
N GLU A 662 -46.40 6.55 26.81
CA GLU A 662 -46.60 7.96 27.15
C GLU A 662 -47.65 8.63 26.26
N ALA A 663 -47.60 8.38 24.95
CA ALA A 663 -48.64 8.82 24.03
C ALA A 663 -50.03 8.27 24.39
N GLY A 664 -50.08 7.02 24.86
CA GLY A 664 -51.30 6.31 25.26
C GLY A 664 -51.95 6.91 26.50
N ASP A 665 -51.12 7.25 27.48
CA ASP A 665 -51.51 7.85 28.75
C ASP A 665 -51.97 9.31 28.57
N ALA A 666 -51.46 10.01 27.55
CA ALA A 666 -51.84 11.39 27.20
C ALA A 666 -52.96 11.52 26.14
N ASP A 667 -53.67 10.43 25.84
CA ASP A 667 -54.79 10.37 24.88
C ASP A 667 -54.43 10.93 23.48
N PHE A 668 -53.25 10.55 22.94
CA PHE A 668 -52.91 10.80 21.54
C PHE A 668 -53.51 9.72 20.61
N ASP A 669 -53.81 10.10 19.37
CA ASP A 669 -54.42 9.21 18.36
C ASP A 669 -53.38 8.40 17.58
N VAL A 670 -52.14 8.90 17.47
CA VAL A 670 -51.02 8.28 16.73
C VAL A 670 -49.68 8.73 17.33
N LEU A 671 -48.67 7.86 17.28
CA LEU A 671 -47.27 8.22 17.56
C LEU A 671 -46.49 8.31 16.24
N ILE A 672 -45.85 9.43 15.96
CA ILE A 672 -44.92 9.62 14.86
C ILE A 672 -43.50 9.65 15.43
N ALA A 673 -42.80 8.53 15.31
CA ALA A 673 -41.39 8.41 15.63
C ALA A 673 -40.57 8.93 14.44
N CYS A 674 -39.73 9.94 14.65
CA CYS A 674 -38.84 10.48 13.65
C CYS A 674 -37.40 10.09 14.00
N ALA A 675 -36.68 9.42 13.10
CA ALA A 675 -35.30 9.02 13.34
C ALA A 675 -34.50 8.88 12.05
N PHE A 676 -33.17 9.02 12.11
CA PHE A 676 -32.28 8.71 10.99
C PHE A 676 -32.16 7.20 10.75
N SER A 677 -32.27 6.39 11.80
CA SER A 677 -32.18 4.92 11.71
C SER A 677 -32.99 4.22 12.82
N TYR A 678 -33.38 2.98 12.55
CA TYR A 678 -34.16 2.10 13.42
C TYR A 678 -33.42 0.76 13.57
N ASP A 679 -33.44 0.16 14.76
CA ASP A 679 -32.88 -1.18 14.95
C ASP A 679 -33.73 -2.27 14.26
N ALA A 680 -33.20 -3.48 14.08
CA ALA A 680 -33.92 -4.55 13.39
C ALA A 680 -35.22 -4.98 14.11
N HIS A 681 -35.25 -4.89 15.45
CA HIS A 681 -36.37 -5.32 16.28
C HIS A 681 -37.50 -4.29 16.37
N SER A 682 -37.21 -3.01 16.15
CA SER A 682 -38.19 -1.94 16.14
C SER A 682 -39.05 -2.00 14.89
N SER A 683 -38.55 -2.53 13.76
CA SER A 683 -39.31 -2.70 12.50
C SER A 683 -40.65 -3.43 12.72
N GLU A 684 -40.67 -4.50 13.53
CA GLU A 684 -41.88 -5.28 13.82
C GLU A 684 -42.92 -4.55 14.70
N PHE A 685 -42.54 -3.46 15.38
CA PHE A 685 -43.42 -2.74 16.30
C PHE A 685 -44.34 -1.76 15.54
N LYS A 686 -45.64 -2.10 15.44
CA LYS A 686 -46.64 -1.34 14.66
C LYS A 686 -47.64 -0.54 15.51
N LYS A 687 -47.97 -1.03 16.70
CA LYS A 687 -48.94 -0.40 17.62
C LYS A 687 -48.72 -0.84 19.05
N LEU A 688 -49.11 0.03 19.98
CA LEU A 688 -49.23 -0.30 21.39
C LEU A 688 -50.66 0.01 21.86
N GLY A 689 -51.44 -1.03 22.15
CA GLY A 689 -52.86 -0.88 22.49
C GLY A 689 -53.64 -0.24 21.34
N ARG A 690 -54.20 0.96 21.58
CA ARG A 690 -54.97 1.75 20.61
C ARG A 690 -54.13 2.72 19.78
N ILE A 691 -52.85 2.92 20.09
CA ILE A 691 -51.99 3.88 19.40
C ILE A 691 -51.18 3.20 18.28
N PRO A 692 -51.40 3.56 17.00
CA PRO A 692 -50.51 3.20 15.91
C PRO A 692 -49.19 3.98 15.99
N VAL A 693 -48.08 3.32 15.61
CA VAL A 693 -46.73 3.90 15.59
C VAL A 693 -46.25 4.04 14.15
N LEU A 694 -46.08 5.27 13.70
CA LEU A 694 -45.56 5.64 12.39
C LEU A 694 -44.08 5.97 12.51
N LYS A 695 -43.26 5.33 11.69
CA LYS A 695 -41.80 5.55 11.65
C LYS A 695 -41.47 6.44 10.47
N ALA A 696 -41.25 7.71 10.73
CA ALA A 696 -40.74 8.65 9.76
C ALA A 696 -39.21 8.57 9.76
N ARG A 697 -38.60 8.26 8.60
CA ARG A 697 -37.15 8.37 8.45
C ARG A 697 -36.80 9.81 8.09
N MET A 698 -35.84 10.36 8.83
CA MET A 698 -35.25 11.67 8.54
C MET A 698 -34.21 11.52 7.43
N ASN A 699 -34.29 12.35 6.40
CA ASN A 699 -33.24 12.47 5.40
C ASN A 699 -32.02 13.16 6.03
N ALA A 700 -30.80 12.70 5.71
CA ALA A 700 -29.54 13.31 6.14
C ALA A 700 -29.43 14.80 5.76
N ASP A 701 -30.18 15.24 4.74
CA ASP A 701 -30.30 16.66 4.33
C ASP A 701 -30.91 17.56 5.41
N LEU A 702 -31.60 17.01 6.43
CA LEU A 702 -32.16 17.79 7.55
C LEU A 702 -31.09 18.48 8.41
N HIS A 703 -29.86 17.99 8.39
CA HIS A 703 -28.72 18.66 9.03
C HIS A 703 -28.26 19.93 8.28
N MET A 704 -28.91 20.28 7.15
CA MET A 704 -28.50 21.37 6.24
C MET A 704 -29.57 22.46 6.03
N SER A 705 -30.56 22.59 6.93
CA SER A 705 -31.79 23.38 6.68
C SER A 705 -31.60 24.86 6.35
N ASP A 706 -30.49 25.48 6.76
CA ASP A 706 -30.22 26.90 6.46
C ASP A 706 -29.76 27.17 5.01
N ASP A 707 -29.25 26.16 4.29
CA ASP A 707 -28.64 26.31 2.94
C ASP A 707 -29.50 25.79 1.78
N LEU A 708 -30.70 25.27 2.05
CA LEU A 708 -31.59 24.62 1.06
C LEU A 708 -32.69 25.53 0.50
N LYS A 709 -32.38 26.77 0.13
CA LYS A 709 -33.38 27.66 -0.52
C LYS A 709 -33.72 27.29 -1.98
N ASN A 710 -32.92 26.46 -2.66
CA ASN A 710 -33.05 26.23 -4.11
C ASN A 710 -33.08 24.76 -4.58
N THR A 711 -33.24 23.78 -3.68
CA THR A 711 -33.48 22.38 -4.08
C THR A 711 -34.86 21.99 -3.54
N GLY A 712 -35.70 21.36 -4.36
CA GLY A 712 -37.12 21.18 -4.06
C GLY A 712 -37.34 20.57 -2.67
N LYS A 713 -38.16 21.24 -1.84
CA LYS A 713 -38.49 20.89 -0.44
C LYS A 713 -39.30 19.59 -0.27
N GLY A 714 -39.27 18.68 -1.23
CA GLY A 714 -39.95 17.40 -1.16
C GLY A 714 -38.98 16.31 -0.72
N ASN A 715 -39.31 15.57 0.34
CA ASN A 715 -38.62 14.38 0.88
C ASN A 715 -37.64 14.61 2.06
N LEU A 716 -37.93 15.52 3.00
CA LEU A 716 -37.14 15.62 4.25
C LEU A 716 -37.54 14.55 5.29
N PHE A 717 -38.82 14.22 5.37
CA PHE A 717 -39.36 13.16 6.25
C PHE A 717 -40.16 12.19 5.41
N VAL A 718 -39.67 10.96 5.28
CA VAL A 718 -40.28 9.93 4.42
C VAL A 718 -40.72 8.74 5.28
N ILE A 719 -41.98 8.32 5.12
CA ILE A 719 -42.46 7.03 5.66
C ILE A 719 -42.09 5.96 4.65
N PHE A 720 -41.17 5.08 5.02
CA PHE A 720 -40.76 3.93 4.22
C PHE A 720 -41.36 2.67 4.84
N GLY A 721 -41.94 1.78 4.03
CA GLY A 721 -42.38 0.48 4.56
C GLY A 721 -41.40 -0.64 4.28
N GLU A 722 -41.78 -1.85 4.67
CA GLU A 722 -40.86 -2.98 4.78
C GLU A 722 -40.78 -3.77 3.46
N PRO A 723 -39.68 -4.48 3.19
CA PRO A 723 -39.63 -5.44 2.09
C PRO A 723 -40.80 -6.45 2.20
N ASP A 724 -41.57 -6.57 1.13
CA ASP A 724 -42.62 -7.57 1.00
C ASP A 724 -42.09 -8.74 0.16
N ILE A 725 -42.10 -9.93 0.74
CA ILE A 725 -41.51 -11.13 0.13
C ILE A 725 -42.43 -12.34 0.31
N ASP A 726 -42.37 -13.26 -0.65
CA ASP A 726 -42.89 -14.61 -0.53
C ASP A 726 -41.74 -15.61 -0.39
N ILE A 727 -41.88 -16.53 0.57
CA ILE A 727 -40.97 -17.66 0.71
C ILE A 727 -41.61 -18.86 0.00
N LEU A 728 -40.97 -19.30 -1.08
CA LEU A 728 -41.41 -20.41 -1.92
C LEU A 728 -40.63 -21.68 -1.55
N ASP A 729 -41.32 -22.82 -1.50
CA ASP A 729 -40.68 -24.13 -1.34
C ASP A 729 -40.18 -24.60 -2.70
N ALA A 730 -38.86 -24.81 -2.81
CA ALA A 730 -38.21 -25.21 -4.06
C ALA A 730 -37.98 -26.73 -4.16
N GLY A 731 -38.42 -27.51 -3.16
CA GLY A 731 -38.15 -28.95 -3.06
C GLY A 731 -36.77 -29.25 -2.46
N GLU A 732 -36.53 -30.51 -2.09
CA GLU A 732 -35.26 -31.01 -1.53
C GLU A 732 -34.70 -30.21 -0.32
N ASN A 733 -35.58 -29.71 0.56
CA ASN A 733 -35.21 -28.89 1.73
C ASN A 733 -34.58 -27.53 1.39
N GLN A 734 -34.81 -27.04 0.17
CA GLN A 734 -34.41 -25.71 -0.29
C GLN A 734 -35.58 -24.75 -0.34
N ILE A 735 -35.29 -23.47 -0.15
CA ILE A 735 -36.24 -22.37 -0.21
C ILE A 735 -35.81 -21.37 -1.28
N GLN A 736 -36.78 -20.65 -1.83
CA GLN A 736 -36.59 -19.50 -2.68
C GLN A 736 -37.31 -18.30 -2.08
N VAL A 737 -36.76 -17.12 -2.28
CA VAL A 737 -37.38 -15.86 -1.87
C VAL A 737 -37.76 -15.11 -3.12
N LYS A 738 -39.03 -14.71 -3.22
CA LYS A 738 -39.51 -13.80 -4.24
C LYS A 738 -39.80 -12.45 -3.60
N ILE A 739 -39.25 -11.38 -4.16
CA ILE A 739 -39.57 -10.02 -3.73
C ILE A 739 -40.78 -9.50 -4.52
N ASN A 740 -41.85 -9.17 -3.81
CA ASN A 740 -43.05 -8.59 -4.41
C ASN A 740 -42.93 -7.08 -4.55
N GLY A 741 -42.22 -6.45 -3.60
CA GLY A 741 -41.87 -5.04 -3.61
C GLY A 741 -41.58 -4.55 -2.20
N VAL A 742 -42.04 -3.34 -1.89
CA VAL A 742 -41.93 -2.74 -0.56
C VAL A 742 -43.34 -2.34 -0.10
N ASP A 743 -43.72 -2.73 1.11
CA ASP A 743 -44.94 -2.28 1.76
C ASP A 743 -44.95 -0.75 1.84
N VAL A 744 -46.09 -0.12 1.61
CA VAL A 744 -46.25 1.33 1.69
C VAL A 744 -47.46 1.66 2.55
N PHE A 745 -47.25 2.51 3.57
CA PHE A 745 -48.33 3.00 4.43
C PHE A 745 -48.98 4.22 3.80
N HIS A 746 -50.30 4.18 3.56
CA HIS A 746 -51.07 5.31 3.06
C HIS A 746 -51.57 6.18 4.23
N PRO A 747 -51.03 7.39 4.42
CA PRO A 747 -51.37 8.26 5.55
C PRO A 747 -52.83 8.72 5.56
N ASN A 748 -53.44 8.84 4.37
CA ASN A 748 -54.80 9.34 4.20
C ASN A 748 -55.89 8.28 4.47
N THR A 749 -55.55 7.00 4.38
CA THR A 749 -56.50 5.87 4.58
C THR A 749 -56.15 5.01 5.80
N GLY A 750 -54.92 5.12 6.32
CA GLY A 750 -54.43 4.27 7.40
C GLY A 750 -54.15 2.81 6.99
N GLU A 751 -54.20 2.48 5.70
CA GLU A 751 -53.96 1.13 5.16
C GLU A 751 -52.50 0.94 4.70
N ILE A 752 -51.96 -0.27 4.88
CA ILE A 752 -50.67 -0.70 4.31
C ILE A 752 -50.93 -1.46 3.02
N ARG A 753 -50.26 -1.11 1.91
CA ARG A 753 -50.33 -1.81 0.62
C ARG A 753 -48.94 -2.05 0.04
N SER A 754 -48.69 -3.24 -0.51
CA SER A 754 -47.44 -3.57 -1.21
C SER A 754 -47.40 -2.89 -2.58
N ASP A 755 -46.30 -2.19 -2.89
CA ASP A 755 -46.02 -1.66 -4.24
C ASP A 755 -45.27 -2.70 -5.09
N ASN A 756 -45.12 -2.46 -6.40
CA ASN A 756 -44.39 -3.35 -7.32
C ASN A 756 -42.85 -3.24 -7.15
N ALA A 757 -42.13 -4.26 -7.60
CA ALA A 757 -40.67 -4.33 -7.53
C ALA A 757 -39.89 -3.30 -8.39
N ASP A 758 -40.57 -2.49 -9.21
CA ASP A 758 -39.96 -1.52 -10.14
C ASP A 758 -39.18 -0.39 -9.44
N GLY A 759 -39.48 -0.11 -8.16
CA GLY A 759 -38.79 0.89 -7.34
C GLY A 759 -37.44 0.41 -6.75
N ILE A 760 -37.09 -0.86 -6.94
CA ILE A 760 -35.94 -1.50 -6.31
C ILE A 760 -34.72 -1.45 -7.23
N ALA A 761 -33.64 -0.82 -6.77
CA ALA A 761 -32.38 -0.81 -7.52
C ALA A 761 -31.66 -2.16 -7.38
N CYS A 762 -31.53 -2.65 -6.14
CA CYS A 762 -30.98 -3.96 -5.85
C CYS A 762 -31.53 -4.52 -4.53
N TRP A 763 -31.42 -5.83 -4.37
CA TRP A 763 -31.80 -6.52 -3.14
C TRP A 763 -30.83 -7.66 -2.83
N PHE A 764 -30.67 -7.94 -1.55
CA PHE A 764 -29.69 -8.87 -0.99
C PHE A 764 -30.35 -9.82 0.00
N ILE A 765 -29.83 -11.03 0.09
CA ILE A 765 -30.29 -12.04 1.05
C ILE A 765 -29.09 -12.54 1.86
N ASP A 766 -29.23 -12.53 3.18
CA ASP A 766 -28.47 -13.37 4.09
C ASP A 766 -29.24 -14.66 4.35
N THR A 767 -28.72 -15.76 3.82
CA THR A 767 -29.37 -17.08 3.86
C THR A 767 -29.21 -17.79 5.20
N ASN A 768 -28.44 -17.29 6.16
CA ASN A 768 -28.33 -17.83 7.52
C ASN A 768 -27.95 -16.69 8.46
N TYR A 769 -28.92 -15.81 8.71
CA TYR A 769 -28.71 -14.60 9.48
C TYR A 769 -28.58 -14.91 10.97
N ASN A 770 -27.47 -14.48 11.59
CA ASN A 770 -27.13 -14.77 12.99
C ASN A 770 -27.55 -13.67 13.98
N GLU A 771 -28.29 -12.65 13.53
CA GLU A 771 -28.72 -11.48 14.33
C GLU A 771 -27.61 -10.48 14.69
N GLU A 772 -26.36 -10.73 14.31
CA GLU A 772 -25.23 -9.85 14.61
C GLU A 772 -24.85 -8.97 13.42
N SER A 773 -24.60 -9.60 12.27
CA SER A 773 -24.12 -8.93 11.06
C SER A 773 -24.83 -9.46 9.82
N PHE A 774 -25.12 -8.57 8.87
CA PHE A 774 -25.77 -8.94 7.61
C PHE A 774 -24.72 -9.34 6.59
N PHE A 775 -24.66 -10.63 6.24
CA PHE A 775 -23.77 -11.12 5.19
C PHE A 775 -24.52 -11.24 3.86
N VAL A 776 -24.11 -10.44 2.87
CA VAL A 776 -24.63 -10.57 1.50
C VAL A 776 -24.16 -11.90 0.92
N ARG A 777 -25.05 -12.90 0.88
CA ARG A 777 -24.77 -14.20 0.26
C ARG A 777 -25.36 -14.30 -1.13
N HIS A 778 -26.57 -13.78 -1.31
CA HIS A 778 -27.18 -13.59 -2.61
C HIS A 778 -27.38 -12.10 -2.90
N ALA A 779 -27.21 -11.71 -4.16
CA ALA A 779 -27.38 -10.35 -4.65
C ALA A 779 -28.08 -10.31 -5.99
N TYR A 780 -29.08 -9.44 -6.11
CA TYR A 780 -29.93 -9.32 -7.28
C TYR A 780 -30.16 -7.84 -7.62
N PHE A 781 -30.30 -7.54 -8.90
CA PHE A 781 -30.35 -6.16 -9.42
C PHE A 781 -31.60 -5.99 -10.27
N LEU A 782 -32.55 -5.15 -9.84
CA LEU A 782 -33.85 -4.95 -10.50
C LEU A 782 -33.98 -3.60 -11.21
N GLY A 783 -32.95 -2.75 -11.09
CA GLY A 783 -33.07 -1.32 -11.38
C GLY A 783 -33.52 -0.90 -12.78
N ALA A 784 -34.18 0.26 -12.85
CA ALA A 784 -34.51 0.98 -14.07
C ALA A 784 -33.26 1.46 -14.86
N ASN A 785 -33.26 1.22 -16.18
CA ASN A 785 -32.22 1.49 -17.19
C ASN A 785 -31.11 0.43 -17.34
N ASP A 786 -31.32 -0.54 -18.25
CA ASP A 786 -30.37 -1.55 -18.78
C ASP A 786 -28.98 -1.62 -18.08
N PRO A 787 -28.93 -2.15 -16.83
CA PRO A 787 -27.71 -2.16 -16.03
C PRO A 787 -26.58 -3.01 -16.66
N TYR A 788 -26.93 -3.94 -17.54
CA TYR A 788 -25.99 -4.75 -18.32
C TYR A 788 -25.10 -3.90 -19.23
N LYS A 789 -25.67 -2.91 -19.92
CA LYS A 789 -24.93 -2.03 -20.85
C LYS A 789 -23.95 -1.12 -20.10
N SER A 790 -24.36 -0.59 -18.95
CA SER A 790 -23.52 0.23 -18.08
C SER A 790 -22.34 -0.57 -17.53
N LEU A 791 -22.59 -1.79 -17.02
CA LEU A 791 -21.53 -2.68 -16.51
C LEU A 791 -20.52 -3.06 -17.60
N LYS A 792 -21.01 -3.43 -18.80
CA LYS A 792 -20.18 -3.75 -19.97
C LYS A 792 -19.25 -2.60 -20.37
N THR A 793 -19.79 -1.37 -20.35
CA THR A 793 -19.04 -0.15 -20.74
C THR A 793 -17.93 0.16 -19.73
N THR A 794 -18.23 0.06 -18.44
CA THR A 794 -17.27 0.35 -17.35
C THR A 794 -16.12 -0.64 -17.30
N LEU A 795 -16.42 -1.94 -17.45
CA LEU A 795 -15.39 -2.99 -17.40
C LEU A 795 -14.62 -3.13 -18.72
N LYS A 796 -15.17 -2.62 -19.84
CA LYS A 796 -14.65 -2.82 -21.20
C LYS A 796 -14.42 -4.31 -21.54
N ALA A 797 -15.29 -5.18 -21.03
CA ALA A 797 -15.19 -6.63 -21.17
C ALA A 797 -16.49 -7.23 -21.73
N GLN A 798 -16.43 -8.44 -22.30
CA GLN A 798 -17.63 -9.21 -22.62
C GLN A 798 -18.16 -9.87 -21.34
N ILE A 799 -19.44 -9.67 -21.04
CA ILE A 799 -20.12 -10.25 -19.87
C ILE A 799 -20.96 -11.43 -20.37
N ASN A 800 -20.96 -12.55 -19.64
CA ASN A 800 -21.84 -13.67 -19.95
C ASN A 800 -23.30 -13.25 -19.69
N LYS A 801 -24.10 -13.21 -20.76
CA LYS A 801 -25.48 -12.75 -20.72
C LYS A 801 -26.38 -13.65 -19.88
N GLU A 802 -26.20 -14.97 -19.96
CA GLU A 802 -26.99 -15.95 -19.19
C GLU A 802 -26.73 -15.79 -17.69
N ALA A 803 -25.47 -15.61 -17.29
CA ALA A 803 -25.12 -15.38 -15.89
C ALA A 803 -25.71 -14.06 -15.36
N TRP A 804 -25.76 -13.01 -16.18
CA TRP A 804 -26.38 -11.74 -15.81
C TRP A 804 -27.90 -11.85 -15.67
N GLU A 805 -28.58 -12.55 -16.58
CA GLU A 805 -30.03 -12.76 -16.54
C GLU A 805 -30.47 -13.42 -15.23
N THR A 806 -29.65 -14.33 -14.67
CA THR A 806 -29.95 -14.93 -13.36
C THR A 806 -29.80 -13.99 -12.14
N LEU A 807 -29.11 -12.86 -12.30
CA LEU A 807 -28.95 -11.84 -11.26
C LEU A 807 -29.96 -10.69 -11.42
N HIS A 808 -30.52 -10.53 -12.62
CA HIS A 808 -31.59 -9.59 -12.93
C HIS A 808 -32.96 -10.28 -12.74
N SER A 809 -33.27 -10.64 -11.50
CA SER A 809 -34.51 -11.34 -11.14
C SER A 809 -35.08 -10.85 -9.82
N ASP A 810 -36.41 -10.91 -9.72
CA ASP A 810 -37.21 -10.71 -8.51
C ASP A 810 -37.27 -11.98 -7.65
N THR A 811 -36.78 -13.11 -8.18
CA THR A 811 -36.82 -14.41 -7.53
C THR A 811 -35.40 -14.91 -7.31
N SER A 812 -35.11 -15.32 -6.08
CA SER A 812 -33.80 -15.84 -5.74
C SER A 812 -33.54 -17.20 -6.37
N ARG A 813 -32.27 -17.53 -6.56
CA ARG A 813 -31.85 -18.94 -6.72
C ARG A 813 -32.25 -19.74 -5.48
N PRO A 814 -32.55 -21.04 -5.62
CA PRO A 814 -32.78 -21.92 -4.48
C PRO A 814 -31.57 -21.95 -3.54
N PHE A 815 -31.81 -21.97 -2.23
CA PHE A 815 -30.78 -22.17 -1.22
C PHE A 815 -31.31 -23.02 -0.07
N ASP A 816 -30.40 -23.71 0.63
CA ASP A 816 -30.76 -24.58 1.74
C ASP A 816 -31.38 -23.80 2.90
N LYS A 817 -32.31 -24.40 3.63
CA LYS A 817 -32.91 -23.77 4.82
C LYS A 817 -31.82 -23.41 5.86
N PRO A 818 -31.88 -22.20 6.44
CA PRO A 818 -30.90 -21.74 7.42
C PRO A 818 -30.85 -22.62 8.67
N GLU A 819 -29.65 -22.94 9.17
CA GLU A 819 -29.46 -23.56 10.48
C GLU A 819 -29.96 -22.67 11.64
N SER A 820 -29.86 -21.34 11.48
CA SER A 820 -30.41 -20.36 12.43
C SER A 820 -31.93 -20.26 12.43
N GLY A 821 -32.62 -20.88 11.45
CA GLY A 821 -34.06 -20.73 11.23
C GLY A 821 -34.50 -19.33 10.78
N ARG A 822 -33.55 -18.48 10.37
CA ARG A 822 -33.81 -17.08 9.99
C ARG A 822 -33.04 -16.68 8.74
N ILE A 823 -33.68 -15.86 7.92
CA ILE A 823 -33.07 -15.16 6.80
C ILE A 823 -33.26 -13.65 7.00
N ALA A 824 -32.36 -12.86 6.43
CA ALA A 824 -32.55 -11.41 6.35
C ALA A 824 -32.57 -10.99 4.88
N VAL A 825 -33.52 -10.13 4.52
CA VAL A 825 -33.63 -9.55 3.18
C VAL A 825 -33.43 -8.06 3.29
N LYS A 826 -32.51 -7.53 2.49
CA LYS A 826 -32.18 -6.10 2.43
C LYS A 826 -32.46 -5.57 1.04
N VAL A 827 -33.18 -4.46 0.96
CA VAL A 827 -33.62 -3.81 -0.29
C VAL A 827 -33.03 -2.41 -0.35
N ILE A 828 -32.55 -2.02 -1.53
CA ILE A 828 -32.03 -0.69 -1.80
C ILE A 828 -32.78 -0.08 -2.98
N ASN A 829 -33.32 1.12 -2.79
CA ASN A 829 -34.01 1.86 -3.85
C ASN A 829 -33.05 2.64 -4.76
N HIS A 830 -33.58 3.29 -5.79
CA HIS A 830 -32.80 4.13 -6.71
C HIS A 830 -32.19 5.39 -6.10
N LEU A 831 -32.67 5.82 -4.93
CA LEU A 831 -32.18 6.98 -4.19
C LEU A 831 -31.06 6.61 -3.20
N GLY A 832 -30.76 5.32 -3.03
CA GLY A 832 -29.75 4.80 -2.12
C GLY A 832 -30.25 4.52 -0.71
N ASP A 833 -31.57 4.56 -0.48
CA ASP A 833 -32.17 4.20 0.81
C ASP A 833 -32.18 2.69 0.98
N GLU A 834 -31.73 2.24 2.15
CA GLU A 834 -31.64 0.81 2.50
C GLU A 834 -32.67 0.45 3.58
N VAL A 835 -33.38 -0.66 3.39
CA VAL A 835 -34.28 -1.26 4.39
C VAL A 835 -34.03 -2.75 4.48
N MET A 836 -34.06 -3.28 5.70
CA MET A 836 -33.85 -4.70 5.99
C MET A 836 -35.01 -5.25 6.82
N LYS A 837 -35.41 -6.49 6.52
CA LYS A 837 -36.36 -7.25 7.33
C LYS A 837 -35.86 -8.66 7.53
N VAL A 838 -36.06 -9.17 8.74
CA VAL A 838 -35.71 -10.53 9.14
C VAL A 838 -36.97 -11.39 9.03
N PHE A 839 -36.83 -12.58 8.45
CA PHE A 839 -37.90 -13.53 8.28
C PHE A 839 -37.51 -14.84 8.95
N LYS A 840 -38.45 -15.43 9.66
CA LYS A 840 -38.31 -16.77 10.25
C LYS A 840 -38.78 -17.80 9.24
N VAL A 841 -37.97 -18.83 8.99
CA VAL A 841 -38.19 -19.83 7.93
C VAL A 841 -38.15 -21.25 8.45
#